data_AF-A0AAD6TWE3-F1
#
_entry.id   AF-A0AAD6TWE3-F1
#
_cell.length_a   1.000
_cell.length_b   1.000
_cell.length_c   1.000
_cell.angle_alpha   90.00
_cell.angle_beta   90.00
_cell.angle_gamma   90.00
#
_symmetry.space_group_name_H-M   'P 1'
#
loop_
_entity.id
_entity.type
_entity.pdbx_description
1 polymer ?
#
loop_
_entity_poly.entity_id
_entity_poly.type
_entity_poly.pdbx_seq_one_letter_code
_entity_poly.pdbx_strand_id
1 'polypeptide(L)'
;MSEDTDMPPVNPWANHSFSYPPPPPPSRNTLQYVTHHPLQVGPVTAVVSQVSVEHGSQARPESDAKGKKRQHQEFVQGSSRDEGQTSATKRRGTDEASFIVPDEETAKRHFVPGPDREAHEELGLERESKEVANRRLEALEAQLAVAMKEKIESEEKRRMEEEHGMEEEEEQGMEEEDEVAEALAEEKELRAAEARDAAKTLASKTNEIATLLNRPGPPPQGRCIDAPDGPFPEHPPNRIPQFITPQVQKKRIYDVIKETRSARIPAVRLAPAPGVGGGAGEGATGGASDPGSSLGNHPCIGLVHGIVEEVLKRLGLDSLESARKGNRSSQLKRGLSAMTIGRREQQAAMSKEDDILWKRALREIWRRTYQVKSIEEFSSYISADSGKVARCNSGECPPAPDDWDLDFGPGFKSSLWNRRVMGNLLAAIKAARAQQAGWGVPDVTDEYITAQLYDRLNHSQQAWKKWQPRLIEATLAAETEEQIFERVDAARAKTQKRGTKNTSKSTMKYEEKADDVETWEFLDKMINYLGKNGMSSEEEVVRNFDGLVQSVYIVKLCSWREPKIEEYLDLVDNTRKALRTGRGAPGAARIREAKLGSSPPPTNMPRSMYHPRWLAGMEEKRPVYVEEYLQISKEVFEILDIVTEEMQMESDDESV
;
A
#
# COMPACT_ATOMS: atom_id res chain seq x y z
N MET A 1 -25.27 -51.30 -22.45
CA MET A 1 -25.54 -50.44 -21.29
C MET A 1 -24.20 -49.96 -20.83
N SER A 2 -23.82 -48.78 -21.30
CA SER A 2 -22.53 -48.16 -21.05
C SER A 2 -22.79 -47.07 -20.03
N GLU A 3 -22.20 -47.20 -18.84
CA GLU A 3 -22.31 -46.21 -17.77
C GLU A 3 -21.28 -45.11 -18.02
N ASP A 4 -21.74 -43.99 -18.57
CA ASP A 4 -21.00 -42.74 -18.62
C ASP A 4 -20.95 -42.15 -17.20
N THR A 5 -19.75 -42.14 -16.61
CA THR A 5 -19.50 -41.54 -15.30
C THR A 5 -18.95 -40.13 -15.52
N ASP A 6 -19.81 -39.12 -15.28
CA ASP A 6 -19.44 -37.71 -15.30
C ASP A 6 -18.45 -37.41 -14.15
N MET A 7 -17.19 -37.17 -14.51
CA MET A 7 -16.17 -36.63 -13.59
C MET A 7 -16.36 -35.12 -13.43
N PRO A 8 -16.25 -34.57 -12.21
CA PRO A 8 -16.33 -33.14 -11.98
C PRO A 8 -15.14 -32.38 -12.61
N PRO A 9 -15.32 -31.11 -12.99
CA PRO A 9 -14.25 -30.32 -13.61
C PRO A 9 -13.11 -30.06 -12.63
N VAL A 10 -11.95 -30.65 -12.91
CA VAL A 10 -10.69 -30.44 -12.19
C VAL A 10 -10.23 -28.99 -12.41
N ASN A 11 -9.86 -28.31 -11.32
CA ASN A 11 -9.31 -26.96 -11.33
C ASN A 11 -7.92 -26.95 -12.02
N PRO A 12 -7.76 -26.37 -13.23
CA PRO A 12 -6.54 -26.51 -14.03
C PRO A 12 -5.34 -25.70 -13.51
N TRP A 13 -5.49 -24.99 -12.39
CA TRP A 13 -4.47 -24.07 -11.86
C TRP A 13 -3.54 -24.67 -10.81
N ALA A 14 -3.84 -25.86 -10.26
CA ALA A 14 -3.12 -26.36 -9.08
C ALA A 14 -1.79 -27.08 -9.37
N ASN A 15 -1.60 -27.72 -10.54
CA ASN A 15 -0.51 -28.70 -10.72
C ASN A 15 0.32 -28.60 -12.01
N HIS A 16 0.37 -27.45 -12.68
CA HIS A 16 1.19 -27.31 -13.89
C HIS A 16 2.47 -26.48 -13.67
N SER A 17 3.49 -27.13 -13.14
CA SER A 17 4.89 -26.73 -13.31
C SER A 17 5.29 -26.88 -14.78
N PHE A 18 5.08 -25.84 -15.59
CA PHE A 18 5.55 -25.81 -16.97
C PHE A 18 7.06 -25.53 -17.02
N SER A 19 7.81 -26.52 -17.50
CA SER A 19 9.20 -26.36 -17.93
C SER A 19 9.22 -25.63 -19.28
N TYR A 20 9.49 -24.33 -19.25
CA TYR A 20 9.95 -23.60 -20.43
C TYR A 20 11.46 -23.75 -20.53
N PRO A 21 12.05 -23.77 -21.75
CA PRO A 21 13.49 -23.59 -21.88
C PRO A 21 13.88 -22.27 -21.19
N PRO A 22 14.94 -22.26 -20.36
CA PRO A 22 15.36 -21.04 -19.67
C PRO A 22 15.60 -19.92 -20.69
N PRO A 23 15.31 -18.66 -20.33
CA PRO A 23 15.67 -17.53 -21.18
C PRO A 23 17.19 -17.61 -21.49
N PRO A 24 17.62 -17.19 -22.69
CA PRO A 24 19.05 -17.14 -22.99
C PRO A 24 19.74 -16.31 -21.89
N PRO A 25 20.93 -16.75 -21.43
CA PRO A 25 21.66 -16.02 -20.41
C PRO A 25 21.86 -14.57 -20.88
N PRO A 26 21.78 -13.57 -19.99
CA PRO A 26 22.07 -12.19 -20.35
C PRO A 26 23.43 -12.18 -21.05
N SER A 27 23.45 -11.68 -22.29
CA SER A 27 24.70 -11.46 -23.01
C SER A 27 25.63 -10.72 -22.07
N ARG A 28 26.80 -11.31 -21.78
CA ARG A 28 27.90 -10.68 -21.05
C ARG A 28 28.24 -9.37 -21.77
N ASN A 29 27.58 -8.29 -21.36
CA ASN A 29 28.12 -6.97 -21.55
C ASN A 29 29.30 -6.89 -20.61
N THR A 30 30.47 -6.98 -21.20
CA THR A 30 31.75 -6.60 -20.65
C THR A 30 31.56 -5.35 -19.78
N LEU A 31 31.92 -5.46 -18.49
CA LEU A 31 32.17 -4.30 -17.64
C LEU A 31 33.28 -3.47 -18.32
N GLN A 32 32.91 -2.56 -19.21
CA GLN A 32 33.76 -1.44 -19.56
C GLN A 32 33.66 -0.48 -18.40
N TYR A 33 34.70 -0.49 -17.57
CA TYR A 33 35.01 0.63 -16.69
C TYR A 33 34.99 1.91 -17.53
N VAL A 34 34.04 2.79 -17.25
CA VAL A 34 34.07 4.17 -17.72
C VAL A 34 35.18 4.87 -16.92
N THR A 35 36.39 4.81 -17.45
CA THR A 35 37.48 5.69 -17.02
C THR A 35 37.13 7.12 -17.42
N HIS A 36 36.94 7.98 -16.42
CA HIS A 36 36.84 9.42 -16.63
C HIS A 36 38.14 9.92 -17.29
N HIS A 37 38.05 10.32 -18.56
CA HIS A 37 39.08 11.13 -19.20
C HIS A 37 39.02 12.56 -18.63
N PRO A 38 40.13 13.12 -18.12
CA PRO A 38 40.17 14.53 -17.76
C PRO A 38 40.18 15.39 -19.03
N LEU A 39 39.24 16.35 -19.08
CA LEU A 39 39.19 17.41 -20.08
C LEU A 39 40.48 18.23 -20.01
N GLN A 40 41.24 18.24 -21.11
CA GLN A 40 42.28 19.23 -21.35
C GLN A 40 41.63 20.61 -21.51
N VAL A 41 41.79 21.45 -20.51
CA VAL A 41 41.51 22.89 -20.62
C VAL A 41 42.81 23.57 -21.08
N GLY A 42 42.76 24.19 -22.25
CA GLY A 42 43.86 24.99 -22.79
C GLY A 42 44.12 26.26 -21.97
N PRO A 43 45.33 26.84 -22.03
CA PRO A 43 45.71 27.95 -21.17
C PRO A 43 45.09 29.25 -21.66
N VAL A 44 44.21 29.83 -20.83
CA VAL A 44 43.86 31.25 -20.93
C VAL A 44 44.71 31.99 -19.90
N THR A 45 45.60 32.82 -20.41
CA THR A 45 46.41 33.79 -19.67
C THR A 45 45.51 34.71 -18.85
N ALA A 46 45.68 34.72 -17.53
CA ALA A 46 45.09 35.72 -16.65
C ALA A 46 46.17 36.36 -15.77
N VAL A 47 46.09 37.68 -15.78
CA VAL A 47 47.03 38.66 -15.27
C VAL A 47 47.06 38.68 -13.74
N VAL A 48 48.27 38.79 -13.21
CA VAL A 48 48.62 39.03 -11.81
C VAL A 48 47.93 40.29 -11.29
N SER A 49 47.27 40.19 -10.13
CA SER A 49 47.18 41.30 -9.17
C SER A 49 47.08 40.74 -7.76
N GLN A 50 48.17 40.95 -7.02
CA GLN A 50 48.29 40.76 -5.59
C GLN A 50 47.49 41.83 -4.86
N VAL A 51 46.71 41.45 -3.84
CA VAL A 51 46.46 42.31 -2.68
C VAL A 51 46.50 41.43 -1.45
N SER A 52 47.54 41.63 -0.65
CA SER A 52 47.67 41.17 0.73
C SER A 52 46.82 42.05 1.65
N VAL A 53 46.07 41.46 2.57
CA VAL A 53 45.78 42.06 3.88
C VAL A 53 45.73 40.95 4.93
N GLU A 54 46.25 41.31 6.08
CA GLU A 54 46.77 40.53 7.18
C GLU A 54 45.87 40.69 8.42
N HIS A 55 46.03 39.80 9.40
CA HIS A 55 45.65 39.91 10.82
C HIS A 55 44.19 39.72 11.28
N GLY A 56 44.04 38.89 12.33
CA GLY A 56 42.90 39.03 13.26
C GLY A 56 42.53 37.80 14.12
N SER A 57 43.43 37.32 14.98
CA SER A 57 43.07 36.44 16.10
C SER A 57 42.10 37.14 17.07
N GLN A 58 41.04 36.47 17.49
CA GLN A 58 40.44 36.70 18.82
C GLN A 58 39.67 35.47 19.31
N ALA A 59 39.93 35.14 20.57
CA ALA A 59 39.41 34.00 21.32
C ALA A 59 38.31 34.43 22.30
N ARG A 60 37.60 33.41 22.83
CA ARG A 60 36.70 33.33 24.02
C ARG A 60 35.18 33.56 23.82
N PRO A 61 34.32 33.08 24.74
CA PRO A 61 34.34 31.76 25.43
C PRO A 61 32.93 31.12 25.60
N GLU A 62 32.94 29.88 26.10
CA GLU A 62 31.99 29.23 27.04
C GLU A 62 30.46 29.48 26.92
N SER A 63 29.70 28.38 26.73
CA SER A 63 28.47 28.17 27.48
C SER A 63 28.13 26.68 27.64
N ASP A 64 28.08 26.28 28.90
CA ASP A 64 27.25 25.27 29.57
C ASP A 64 26.39 24.29 28.75
N ALA A 65 26.67 22.99 28.92
CA ALA A 65 25.67 21.94 28.72
C ALA A 65 25.86 20.77 29.72
N LYS A 66 25.11 20.90 30.82
CA LYS A 66 24.60 19.90 31.78
C LYS A 66 24.92 18.42 31.50
N GLY A 67 25.69 17.84 32.41
CA GLY A 67 25.90 16.39 32.53
C GLY A 67 24.65 15.65 33.05
N LYS A 68 24.34 14.51 32.41
CA LYS A 68 23.50 13.45 32.97
C LYS A 68 24.40 12.33 33.50
N LYS A 69 24.54 12.24 34.82
CA LYS A 69 25.08 11.07 35.52
C LYS A 69 24.08 9.92 35.40
N ARG A 70 24.45 8.84 34.70
CA ARG A 70 23.84 7.52 34.85
C ARG A 70 24.71 6.73 35.84
N GLN A 71 24.17 6.48 37.02
CA GLN A 71 24.69 5.48 37.94
C GLN A 71 24.35 4.10 37.37
N HIS A 72 25.37 3.31 37.04
CA HIS A 72 25.22 1.86 36.89
C HIS A 72 25.57 1.21 38.23
N GLN A 73 24.60 0.48 38.76
CA GLN A 73 24.66 -0.30 39.98
C GLN A 73 25.33 -1.63 39.64
N GLU A 74 26.46 -1.93 40.28
CA GLU A 74 27.16 -3.22 40.19
C GLU A 74 26.31 -4.31 40.84
N PHE A 75 26.05 -5.39 40.09
CA PHE A 75 25.46 -6.61 40.60
C PHE A 75 26.59 -7.61 40.86
N VAL A 76 26.82 -7.90 42.13
CA VAL A 76 27.74 -8.93 42.61
C VAL A 76 27.01 -10.27 42.53
N GLN A 77 27.53 -11.22 41.74
CA GLN A 77 27.25 -12.64 41.92
C GLN A 77 28.56 -13.42 41.85
N GLY A 78 28.89 -14.04 42.99
CA GLY A 78 29.92 -15.06 43.09
C GLY A 78 29.30 -16.46 42.98
N SER A 79 30.03 -17.37 42.34
CA SER A 79 29.97 -18.84 42.51
C SER A 79 31.20 -19.38 41.77
N SER A 80 32.29 -19.79 42.43
CA SER A 80 32.52 -21.01 43.21
C SER A 80 32.33 -22.32 42.41
N ARG A 81 33.48 -23.02 42.23
CA ARG A 81 33.70 -24.46 41.94
C ARG A 81 33.18 -25.02 40.61
N ASP A 82 33.79 -26.01 39.95
CA ASP A 82 34.68 -27.08 40.40
C ASP A 82 35.62 -27.57 39.27
N GLU A 83 36.65 -28.31 39.69
CA GLU A 83 37.65 -29.00 38.89
C GLU A 83 37.08 -30.12 37.98
N GLY A 84 37.77 -30.40 36.86
CA GLY A 84 37.48 -31.55 36.01
C GLY A 84 38.56 -31.80 34.97
N GLN A 85 39.56 -32.61 35.35
CA GLN A 85 40.56 -33.22 34.46
C GLN A 85 39.90 -34.04 33.34
N THR A 86 40.47 -34.04 32.13
CA THR A 86 40.92 -35.29 31.44
C THR A 86 41.69 -35.01 30.13
N SER A 87 42.86 -35.65 30.05
CA SER A 87 43.36 -36.47 28.93
C SER A 87 43.77 -35.86 27.57
N ALA A 88 45.08 -35.70 27.43
CA ALA A 88 45.97 -36.25 26.40
C ALA A 88 45.42 -36.53 24.98
N THR A 89 46.05 -35.95 23.95
CA THR A 89 46.43 -36.67 22.71
C THR A 89 47.68 -36.03 22.07
N LYS A 90 48.48 -36.92 21.48
CA LYS A 90 49.88 -36.89 21.05
C LYS A 90 49.96 -36.79 19.52
N ARG A 91 50.90 -36.00 18.96
CA ARG A 91 51.59 -36.11 17.64
C ARG A 91 52.43 -34.82 17.44
N ARG A 92 53.78 -34.80 17.38
CA ARG A 92 54.81 -35.41 16.52
C ARG A 92 55.02 -34.67 15.18
N GLY A 93 56.25 -34.18 14.97
CA GLY A 93 56.80 -33.60 13.72
C GLY A 93 57.55 -32.30 14.02
N THR A 94 58.78 -32.30 14.56
CA THR A 94 60.08 -32.30 13.84
C THR A 94 60.04 -31.58 12.50
N ASP A 95 60.70 -30.42 12.41
CA ASP A 95 61.63 -30.13 11.33
C ASP A 95 62.68 -29.10 11.75
N GLU A 96 63.90 -29.43 11.34
CA GLU A 96 65.18 -28.80 11.63
C GLU A 96 65.40 -27.54 10.79
N ALA A 97 65.96 -26.48 11.38
CA ALA A 97 66.61 -25.41 10.63
C ALA A 97 67.79 -24.82 11.40
N SER A 98 68.95 -25.44 11.15
CA SER A 98 70.27 -24.81 10.98
C SER A 98 70.58 -23.55 11.80
N PHE A 99 71.29 -23.79 12.89
CA PHE A 99 72.09 -22.82 13.65
C PHE A 99 73.36 -22.50 12.82
N ILE A 100 73.49 -21.26 12.34
CA ILE A 100 74.76 -20.72 11.82
C ILE A 100 75.21 -19.64 12.81
N VAL A 101 76.28 -19.97 13.53
CA VAL A 101 77.07 -19.04 14.34
C VAL A 101 78.09 -18.38 13.43
N PRO A 102 78.19 -17.05 13.38
CA PRO A 102 79.42 -16.38 12.98
C PRO A 102 80.21 -15.94 14.21
N ASP A 103 81.50 -16.24 14.15
CA ASP A 103 82.58 -15.90 15.07
C ASP A 103 82.51 -14.47 15.64
N GLU A 104 82.63 -14.40 16.96
CA GLU A 104 83.20 -13.25 17.67
C GLU A 104 84.71 -13.24 17.48
N GLU A 105 85.24 -12.43 16.57
CA GLU A 105 86.52 -11.76 16.81
C GLU A 105 86.78 -10.60 15.85
N THR A 106 87.43 -9.57 16.37
CA THR A 106 88.04 -8.41 15.67
C THR A 106 87.14 -7.28 15.16
N ALA A 107 86.83 -6.32 16.04
CA ALA A 107 86.85 -4.89 15.70
C ALA A 107 86.95 -3.98 16.95
N LYS A 108 88.12 -3.93 17.59
CA LYS A 108 88.50 -2.79 18.44
C LYS A 108 88.81 -1.60 17.51
N ARG A 109 87.83 -0.71 17.30
CA ARG A 109 88.08 0.65 16.77
C ARG A 109 87.23 1.65 17.55
N HIS A 110 87.95 2.53 18.26
CA HIS A 110 87.58 3.85 18.78
C HIS A 110 86.09 4.21 18.74
N PHE A 111 85.40 3.97 19.86
CA PHE A 111 84.11 4.57 20.16
C PHE A 111 84.33 5.97 20.74
N VAL A 112 84.11 7.00 19.92
CA VAL A 112 83.88 8.37 20.40
C VAL A 112 82.42 8.43 20.83
N PRO A 113 82.09 8.87 22.06
CA PRO A 113 80.71 9.02 22.48
C PRO A 113 80.09 10.20 21.70
N GLY A 114 79.38 9.87 20.62
CA GLY A 114 78.53 10.81 19.90
C GLY A 114 77.25 11.10 20.70
N PRO A 115 76.73 12.34 20.66
CA PRO A 115 75.60 12.80 21.49
C PRO A 115 74.22 12.25 21.08
N ASP A 116 74.12 11.24 20.20
CA ASP A 116 72.86 10.83 19.58
C ASP A 116 72.25 9.53 20.16
N ARG A 117 72.64 9.15 21.39
CA ARG A 117 72.16 7.89 22.01
C ARG A 117 70.71 7.98 22.50
N GLU A 118 70.25 9.16 22.91
CA GLU A 118 68.86 9.37 23.36
C GLU A 118 67.85 9.29 22.22
N ALA A 119 68.20 9.76 21.01
CA ALA A 119 67.30 9.72 19.85
C ALA A 119 67.02 8.28 19.35
N HIS A 120 67.94 7.35 19.59
CA HIS A 120 67.75 5.95 19.21
C HIS A 120 66.86 5.17 20.20
N GLU A 121 66.86 5.53 21.48
CA GLU A 121 65.98 4.92 22.49
C GLU A 121 64.52 5.39 22.31
N GLU A 122 64.31 6.67 21.98
CA GLU A 122 62.96 7.21 21.73
C GLU A 122 62.27 6.55 20.52
N LEU A 123 63.02 6.31 19.44
CA LEU A 123 62.52 5.59 18.26
C LEU A 123 62.21 4.11 18.54
N GLY A 124 62.86 3.50 19.54
CA GLY A 124 62.56 2.14 19.98
C GLY A 124 61.20 2.05 20.66
N LEU A 125 60.94 2.95 21.61
CA LEU A 125 59.67 3.00 22.35
C LEU A 125 58.48 3.32 21.44
N GLU A 126 58.65 4.16 20.42
CA GLU A 126 57.59 4.47 19.47
C GLU A 126 57.24 3.26 18.59
N ARG A 127 58.23 2.44 18.20
CA ARG A 127 58.00 1.21 17.45
C ARG A 127 57.27 0.17 18.30
N GLU A 128 57.69 -0.02 19.54
CA GLU A 128 57.02 -0.94 20.46
C GLU A 128 55.56 -0.51 20.73
N SER A 129 55.31 0.78 20.91
CA SER A 129 53.96 1.32 21.08
C SER A 129 53.06 1.08 19.86
N LYS A 130 53.58 1.30 18.64
CA LYS A 130 52.86 1.01 17.39
C LYS A 130 52.58 -0.48 17.21
N GLU A 131 53.53 -1.33 17.58
CA GLU A 131 53.35 -2.79 17.50
C GLU A 131 52.27 -3.27 18.49
N VAL A 132 52.25 -2.73 19.71
CA VAL A 132 51.20 -3.02 20.70
C VAL A 132 49.84 -2.53 20.21
N ALA A 133 49.77 -1.34 19.59
CA ALA A 133 48.53 -0.82 19.02
C ALA A 133 47.99 -1.70 17.88
N ASN A 134 48.86 -2.17 16.98
CA ASN A 134 48.48 -3.07 15.89
C ASN A 134 47.99 -4.43 16.42
N ARG A 135 48.69 -5.03 17.40
CA ARG A 135 48.23 -6.28 18.03
C ARG A 135 46.86 -6.12 18.70
N ARG A 136 46.58 -4.94 19.28
CA ARG A 136 45.26 -4.64 19.87
C ARG A 136 44.18 -4.48 18.81
N LEU A 137 44.50 -3.87 17.65
CA LEU A 137 43.58 -3.76 16.52
C LEU A 137 43.21 -5.15 15.98
N GLU A 138 44.22 -6.00 15.72
CA GLU A 138 44.02 -7.37 15.24
C GLU A 138 43.18 -8.21 16.23
N ALA A 139 43.40 -8.03 17.54
CA ALA A 139 42.60 -8.70 18.57
C ALA A 139 41.13 -8.26 18.56
N LEU A 140 40.85 -6.98 18.30
CA LEU A 140 39.48 -6.46 18.19
C LEU A 140 38.79 -6.93 16.90
N GLU A 141 39.51 -6.98 15.77
CA GLU A 141 38.99 -7.54 14.52
C GLU A 141 38.65 -9.03 14.67
N ALA A 142 39.50 -9.80 15.35
CA ALA A 142 39.22 -11.20 15.65
C ALA A 142 37.99 -11.38 16.55
N GLN A 143 37.82 -10.54 17.59
CA GLN A 143 36.63 -10.56 18.44
C GLN A 143 35.35 -10.21 17.66
N LEU A 144 35.42 -9.21 16.77
CA LEU A 144 34.29 -8.83 15.91
C LEU A 144 33.90 -9.97 14.95
N ALA A 145 34.89 -10.67 14.38
CA ALA A 145 34.65 -11.80 13.50
C ALA A 145 33.96 -12.97 14.22
N VAL A 146 34.35 -13.27 15.46
CA VAL A 146 33.68 -14.29 16.29
C VAL A 146 32.24 -13.87 16.60
N ALA A 147 32.02 -12.63 17.02
CA ALA A 147 30.67 -12.12 17.32
C ALA A 147 29.75 -12.11 16.09
N MET A 148 30.27 -11.77 14.91
CA MET A 148 29.51 -11.86 13.65
C MET A 148 29.15 -13.31 13.30
N LYS A 149 30.07 -14.25 13.52
CA LYS A 149 29.83 -15.67 13.26
C LYS A 149 28.75 -16.24 14.18
N GLU A 150 28.83 -15.96 15.49
CA GLU A 150 27.80 -16.36 16.46
C GLU A 150 26.42 -15.75 16.11
N LYS A 151 26.40 -14.50 15.64
CA LYS A 151 25.17 -13.86 15.19
C LYS A 151 24.57 -14.57 13.97
N ILE A 152 25.39 -14.90 12.96
CA ILE A 152 24.94 -15.65 11.78
C ILE A 152 24.39 -17.02 12.18
N GLU A 153 25.10 -17.78 13.01
CA GLU A 153 24.66 -19.10 13.50
C GLU A 153 23.34 -18.99 14.30
N SER A 154 23.18 -17.95 15.12
CA SER A 154 21.93 -17.71 15.86
C SER A 154 20.75 -17.36 14.94
N GLU A 155 21.00 -16.63 13.85
CA GLU A 155 19.96 -16.21 12.91
C GLU A 155 19.57 -17.35 11.97
N GLU A 156 20.53 -18.20 11.58
CA GLU A 156 20.26 -19.46 10.87
C GLU A 156 19.46 -20.44 11.73
N LYS A 157 19.82 -20.59 13.01
CA LYS A 157 19.03 -21.41 13.94
C LYS A 157 17.59 -20.91 14.07
N ARG A 158 17.40 -19.59 14.20
CA ARG A 158 16.08 -18.97 14.25
C ARG A 158 15.28 -19.21 12.95
N ARG A 159 15.93 -19.17 11.78
CA ARG A 159 15.29 -19.49 10.49
C ARG A 159 14.88 -20.95 10.40
N MET A 160 15.71 -21.88 10.86
CA MET A 160 15.38 -23.31 10.92
C MET A 160 14.19 -23.59 11.85
N GLU A 161 14.13 -22.91 13.01
CA GLU A 161 12.98 -23.00 13.93
C GLU A 161 11.70 -22.39 13.32
N GLU A 162 11.81 -21.27 12.58
CA GLU A 162 10.68 -20.68 11.84
C GLU A 162 10.18 -21.58 10.69
N GLU A 163 11.09 -22.23 9.96
CA GLU A 163 10.76 -23.14 8.87
C GLU A 163 10.05 -24.40 9.39
N HIS A 164 10.56 -25.01 10.47
CA HIS A 164 9.90 -26.14 11.11
C HIS A 164 8.52 -25.77 11.69
N GLY A 165 8.36 -24.55 12.21
CA GLY A 165 7.06 -24.06 12.67
C GLY A 165 6.06 -23.90 11.53
N MET A 166 6.50 -23.43 10.35
CA MET A 166 5.64 -23.33 9.17
C MET A 166 5.26 -24.71 8.61
N GLU A 167 6.17 -25.70 8.64
CA GLU A 167 5.86 -27.07 8.22
C GLU A 167 4.82 -27.73 9.16
N GLU A 168 4.94 -27.54 10.48
CA GLU A 168 3.94 -28.04 11.44
C GLU A 168 2.57 -27.36 11.26
N GLU A 169 2.54 -26.05 10.97
CA GLU A 169 1.28 -25.33 10.68
C GLU A 169 0.66 -25.78 9.34
N GLU A 170 1.47 -26.10 8.33
CA GLU A 170 0.99 -26.63 7.04
C GLU A 170 0.43 -28.05 7.19
N GLU A 171 1.08 -28.92 7.99
CA GLU A 171 0.58 -30.26 8.30
C GLU A 171 -0.76 -30.19 9.06
N GLN A 172 -0.86 -29.33 10.08
CA GLN A 172 -2.14 -29.10 10.80
C GLN A 172 -3.22 -28.52 9.89
N GLY A 173 -2.85 -27.62 8.96
CA GLY A 173 -3.77 -27.07 7.98
C GLY A 173 -4.33 -28.12 7.02
N MET A 174 -3.50 -29.08 6.58
CA MET A 174 -3.95 -30.20 5.75
C MET A 174 -4.91 -31.13 6.50
N GLU A 175 -4.66 -31.44 7.77
CA GLU A 175 -5.57 -32.25 8.59
C GLU A 175 -6.93 -31.56 8.78
N GLU A 176 -6.95 -30.24 9.04
CA GLU A 176 -8.20 -29.47 9.15
C GLU A 176 -8.95 -29.39 7.80
N GLU A 177 -8.26 -29.29 6.67
CA GLU A 177 -8.89 -29.28 5.34
C GLU A 177 -9.57 -30.63 5.01
N ASP A 178 -8.93 -31.75 5.37
CA ASP A 178 -9.50 -33.09 5.19
C ASP A 178 -10.76 -33.29 6.06
N GLU A 179 -10.75 -32.84 7.32
CA GLU A 179 -11.94 -32.88 8.19
C GLU A 179 -13.10 -32.03 7.63
N VAL A 180 -12.81 -30.84 7.10
CA VAL A 180 -13.82 -29.98 6.48
C VAL A 180 -14.35 -30.59 5.18
N ALA A 181 -13.50 -31.25 4.39
CA ALA A 181 -13.90 -31.93 3.17
C ALA A 181 -14.85 -33.10 3.46
N GLU A 182 -14.57 -33.88 4.50
CA GLU A 182 -15.43 -34.98 4.96
C GLU A 182 -16.80 -34.45 5.44
N ALA A 183 -16.82 -33.43 6.30
CA ALA A 183 -18.07 -32.82 6.78
C ALA A 183 -18.93 -32.25 5.64
N LEU A 184 -18.30 -31.67 4.61
CA LEU A 184 -18.99 -31.11 3.45
C LEU A 184 -19.52 -32.21 2.51
N ALA A 185 -18.86 -33.37 2.46
CA ALA A 185 -19.36 -34.55 1.76
C ALA A 185 -20.61 -35.10 2.46
N GLU A 186 -20.61 -35.21 3.79
CA GLU A 186 -21.76 -35.62 4.59
C GLU A 186 -22.96 -34.66 4.42
N GLU A 187 -22.73 -33.33 4.46
CA GLU A 187 -23.79 -32.34 4.25
C GLU A 187 -24.41 -32.45 2.84
N LYS A 188 -23.59 -32.71 1.81
CA LYS A 188 -24.07 -32.93 0.44
C LYS A 188 -24.93 -34.17 0.34
N GLU A 189 -24.55 -35.26 1.01
CA GLU A 189 -25.36 -36.48 1.03
C GLU A 189 -26.71 -36.26 1.71
N LEU A 190 -26.72 -35.53 2.83
CA LEU A 190 -27.94 -35.19 3.56
C LEU A 190 -28.88 -34.31 2.71
N ARG A 191 -28.36 -33.28 2.03
CA ARG A 191 -29.16 -32.47 1.07
C ARG A 191 -29.66 -33.29 -0.11
N ALA A 192 -28.87 -34.23 -0.62
CA ALA A 192 -29.31 -35.12 -1.69
C ALA A 192 -30.45 -36.05 -1.24
N ALA A 193 -30.41 -36.53 0.01
CA ALA A 193 -31.50 -37.30 0.61
C ALA A 193 -32.78 -36.47 0.75
N GLU A 194 -32.70 -35.24 1.27
CA GLU A 194 -33.85 -34.32 1.38
C GLU A 194 -34.46 -34.00 0.01
N ALA A 195 -33.63 -33.77 -1.02
CA ALA A 195 -34.09 -33.51 -2.37
C ALA A 195 -34.85 -34.72 -2.97
N ARG A 196 -34.40 -35.95 -2.70
CA ARG A 196 -35.08 -37.17 -3.12
C ARG A 196 -36.45 -37.30 -2.46
N ASP A 197 -36.58 -36.98 -1.19
CA ASP A 197 -37.86 -37.05 -0.48
C ASP A 197 -38.83 -35.93 -0.88
N ALA A 198 -38.31 -34.73 -1.16
CA ALA A 198 -39.08 -33.64 -1.78
C ALA A 198 -39.62 -34.05 -3.15
N ALA A 199 -38.80 -34.69 -3.99
CA ALA A 199 -39.21 -35.17 -5.31
C ALA A 199 -40.32 -36.25 -5.22
N LYS A 200 -40.21 -37.20 -4.28
CA LYS A 200 -41.28 -38.19 -4.03
C LYS A 200 -42.59 -37.53 -3.62
N THR A 201 -42.52 -36.51 -2.76
CA THR A 201 -43.69 -35.76 -2.30
C THR A 201 -44.37 -35.01 -3.46
N LEU A 202 -43.58 -34.42 -4.36
CA LEU A 202 -44.08 -33.70 -5.52
C LEU A 202 -44.74 -34.64 -6.54
N ALA A 203 -44.13 -35.81 -6.78
CA ALA A 203 -44.68 -36.85 -7.65
C ALA A 203 -46.02 -37.40 -7.12
N SER A 204 -46.16 -37.55 -5.80
CA SER A 204 -47.43 -37.95 -5.18
C SER A 204 -48.53 -36.91 -5.43
N LYS A 205 -48.22 -35.62 -5.24
CA LYS A 205 -49.17 -34.52 -5.49
C LYS A 205 -49.57 -34.41 -6.96
N THR A 206 -48.65 -34.63 -7.91
CA THR A 206 -49.00 -34.59 -9.34
C THR A 206 -49.95 -35.72 -9.73
N ASN A 207 -49.79 -36.91 -9.15
CA ASN A 207 -50.72 -38.02 -9.38
C ASN A 207 -52.11 -37.74 -8.79
N GLU A 208 -52.18 -37.09 -7.63
CA GLU A 208 -53.46 -36.67 -7.04
C GLU A 208 -54.20 -35.65 -7.93
N ILE A 209 -53.49 -34.66 -8.47
CA ILE A 209 -54.04 -33.68 -9.41
C ILE A 209 -54.51 -34.35 -10.71
N ALA A 210 -53.71 -35.27 -11.27
CA ALA A 210 -54.10 -36.01 -12.47
C ALA A 210 -55.37 -36.85 -12.26
N THR A 211 -55.56 -37.39 -11.05
CA THR A 211 -56.77 -38.14 -10.69
C THR A 211 -58.00 -37.23 -10.61
N LEU A 212 -57.85 -36.00 -10.11
CA LEU A 212 -58.93 -35.01 -10.05
C LEU A 212 -59.37 -34.52 -11.44
N LEU A 213 -58.41 -34.37 -12.38
CA LEU A 213 -58.70 -33.90 -13.74
C LEU A 213 -59.42 -34.93 -14.61
N ASN A 214 -59.27 -36.22 -14.33
CA ASN A 214 -59.95 -37.29 -15.07
C ASN A 214 -61.39 -37.57 -14.59
N ARG A 215 -61.96 -36.71 -13.73
CA ARG A 215 -63.35 -36.88 -13.29
C ARG A 215 -64.30 -36.46 -14.44
N PRO A 216 -65.13 -37.37 -14.98
CA PRO A 216 -66.01 -37.05 -16.10
C PRO A 216 -67.00 -35.96 -15.70
N GLY A 217 -66.95 -34.84 -16.42
CA GLY A 217 -67.85 -33.70 -16.21
C GLY A 217 -69.31 -34.07 -16.55
N PRO A 218 -70.30 -33.45 -15.88
CA PRO A 218 -71.70 -33.69 -16.16
C PRO A 218 -72.07 -33.28 -17.60
N PRO A 219 -73.03 -33.98 -18.24
CA PRO A 219 -73.36 -33.77 -19.64
C PRO A 219 -73.93 -32.36 -19.88
N PRO A 220 -73.56 -31.71 -21.00
CA PRO A 220 -73.95 -30.34 -21.29
C PRO A 220 -75.45 -30.27 -21.63
N GLN A 221 -76.20 -29.49 -20.84
CA GLN A 221 -77.57 -29.13 -21.17
C GLN A 221 -77.55 -28.08 -22.29
N GLY A 222 -78.14 -28.45 -23.43
CA GLY A 222 -78.24 -27.61 -24.61
C GLY A 222 -79.07 -26.35 -24.36
N ARG A 223 -78.54 -25.21 -24.84
CA ARG A 223 -79.34 -24.03 -25.16
C ARG A 223 -79.09 -23.64 -26.61
N CYS A 224 -80.13 -23.82 -27.41
CA CYS A 224 -80.29 -23.21 -28.72
C CYS A 224 -80.33 -21.68 -28.55
N ILE A 225 -79.48 -20.97 -29.28
CA ILE A 225 -79.67 -19.54 -29.55
C ILE A 225 -79.43 -19.36 -31.04
N ASP A 226 -80.48 -18.87 -31.70
CA ASP A 226 -80.56 -18.59 -33.12
C ASP A 226 -79.59 -17.49 -33.56
N ALA A 227 -79.11 -17.64 -34.80
CA ALA A 227 -78.27 -16.70 -35.52
C ALA A 227 -78.98 -15.38 -35.83
N PRO A 228 -78.19 -14.31 -36.06
CA PRO A 228 -78.45 -13.54 -37.27
C PRO A 228 -77.18 -13.24 -38.08
N ASP A 229 -77.39 -13.22 -39.40
CA ASP A 229 -76.45 -12.90 -40.45
C ASP A 229 -75.84 -11.49 -40.32
N GLY A 230 -74.52 -11.39 -40.54
CA GLY A 230 -73.81 -10.13 -40.70
C GLY A 230 -72.38 -10.36 -41.20
N PRO A 231 -71.89 -9.61 -42.20
CA PRO A 231 -70.69 -9.95 -42.96
C PRO A 231 -69.40 -9.64 -42.20
N PHE A 232 -68.40 -10.50 -42.43
CA PHE A 232 -67.01 -10.40 -42.00
C PHE A 232 -66.42 -8.99 -42.12
N PRO A 233 -65.60 -8.60 -41.13
CA PRO A 233 -64.31 -8.04 -41.44
C PRO A 233 -63.15 -8.80 -40.77
N GLU A 234 -62.01 -8.62 -41.41
CA GLU A 234 -60.72 -9.29 -41.27
C GLU A 234 -60.16 -9.41 -39.85
N HIS A 235 -59.44 -10.52 -39.65
CA HIS A 235 -58.59 -10.83 -38.51
C HIS A 235 -57.58 -9.73 -38.16
N PRO A 236 -57.33 -9.47 -36.86
CA PRO A 236 -56.00 -9.18 -36.38
C PRO A 236 -55.39 -10.42 -35.68
N PRO A 237 -54.05 -10.61 -35.75
CA PRO A 237 -53.42 -11.83 -35.27
C PRO A 237 -53.29 -11.88 -33.74
N ASN A 238 -53.41 -13.10 -33.22
CA ASN A 238 -53.01 -13.60 -31.90
C ASN A 238 -52.13 -12.66 -31.05
N ARG A 239 -52.70 -12.12 -29.97
CA ARG A 239 -51.93 -11.71 -28.79
C ARG A 239 -52.07 -12.78 -27.70
N ILE A 240 -51.00 -13.57 -27.57
CA ILE A 240 -50.70 -14.35 -26.38
C ILE A 240 -50.51 -13.37 -25.20
N PRO A 241 -51.13 -13.59 -24.02
CA PRO A 241 -50.86 -12.75 -22.86
C PRO A 241 -49.43 -13.00 -22.37
N GLN A 242 -48.56 -12.00 -22.55
CA GLN A 242 -47.24 -11.99 -21.93
C GLN A 242 -47.41 -11.78 -20.43
N PHE A 243 -46.96 -12.76 -19.65
CA PHE A 243 -46.70 -12.62 -18.23
C PHE A 243 -45.76 -11.43 -18.00
N ILE A 244 -46.23 -10.45 -17.23
CA ILE A 244 -45.42 -9.34 -16.74
C ILE A 244 -44.44 -9.92 -15.71
N THR A 245 -43.15 -9.88 -16.01
CA THR A 245 -42.10 -10.25 -15.06
C THR A 245 -41.88 -9.16 -13.99
N PRO A 246 -41.46 -9.50 -12.76
CA PRO A 246 -41.41 -8.56 -11.62
C PRO A 246 -40.37 -7.41 -11.72
N GLN A 247 -39.63 -7.30 -12.82
CA GLN A 247 -38.50 -6.38 -12.97
C GLN A 247 -38.93 -4.93 -13.35
N VAL A 248 -40.16 -4.72 -13.84
CA VAL A 248 -40.60 -3.39 -14.32
C VAL A 248 -41.07 -2.45 -13.18
N GLN A 249 -41.38 -2.98 -11.99
CA GLN A 249 -41.84 -2.15 -10.86
C GLN A 249 -40.70 -1.34 -10.20
N LYS A 250 -39.45 -1.81 -10.26
CA LYS A 250 -38.30 -1.09 -9.65
C LYS A 250 -37.96 0.21 -10.38
N LYS A 251 -38.26 0.33 -11.67
CA LYS A 251 -37.95 1.53 -12.45
C LYS A 251 -38.91 2.69 -12.14
N ARG A 252 -40.19 2.39 -11.88
CA ARG A 252 -41.20 3.41 -11.50
C ARG A 252 -40.96 4.03 -10.12
N ILE A 253 -40.42 3.29 -9.17
CA ILE A 253 -40.11 3.81 -7.83
C ILE A 253 -38.93 4.81 -7.89
N TYR A 254 -37.95 4.57 -8.76
CA TYR A 254 -36.82 5.47 -8.95
C TYR A 254 -37.20 6.79 -9.65
N ASP A 255 -38.15 6.76 -10.58
CA ASP A 255 -38.58 7.98 -11.28
C ASP A 255 -39.43 8.89 -10.36
N VAL A 256 -40.24 8.31 -9.46
CA VAL A 256 -41.06 9.06 -8.47
C VAL A 256 -40.20 9.74 -7.38
N ILE A 257 -39.05 9.16 -7.02
CA ILE A 257 -38.13 9.77 -6.03
C ILE A 257 -37.31 10.91 -6.65
N LYS A 258 -37.11 10.90 -7.98
CA LYS A 258 -36.35 11.96 -8.67
C LYS A 258 -37.17 13.23 -8.87
N GLU A 259 -38.50 13.11 -8.93
CA GLU A 259 -39.43 14.21 -9.20
C GLU A 259 -39.78 15.04 -7.94
N THR A 260 -39.54 14.50 -6.74
CA THR A 260 -39.81 15.19 -5.45
C THR A 260 -38.66 16.09 -4.94
N ARG A 261 -37.53 16.20 -5.67
CA ARG A 261 -36.38 17.05 -5.27
C ARG A 261 -36.17 18.32 -6.12
N SER A 262 -37.15 18.73 -6.93
CA SER A 262 -37.11 20.01 -7.66
C SER A 262 -38.19 20.98 -7.21
N ALA A 263 -38.13 21.44 -5.97
CA ALA A 263 -38.77 22.68 -5.55
C ALA A 263 -37.73 23.80 -5.56
N ARG A 264 -37.72 24.60 -6.63
CA ARG A 264 -36.87 25.79 -6.79
C ARG A 264 -37.42 26.94 -5.95
N ILE A 265 -36.55 27.52 -5.10
CA ILE A 265 -36.75 28.83 -4.46
C ILE A 265 -36.64 29.92 -5.54
N PRO A 266 -37.58 30.89 -5.64
CA PRO A 266 -37.51 31.95 -6.63
C PRO A 266 -36.44 32.99 -6.26
N ALA A 267 -35.50 33.22 -7.19
CA ALA A 267 -34.47 34.26 -7.07
C ALA A 267 -35.06 35.64 -7.34
N VAL A 268 -34.90 36.55 -6.38
CA VAL A 268 -35.22 37.98 -6.48
C VAL A 268 -34.22 38.65 -7.42
N ARG A 269 -34.74 39.27 -8.49
CA ARG A 269 -33.97 40.14 -9.41
C ARG A 269 -33.73 41.50 -8.76
N LEU A 270 -32.46 41.89 -8.62
CA LEU A 270 -32.08 43.30 -8.41
C LEU A 270 -31.69 43.91 -9.76
N ALA A 271 -32.29 45.06 -10.06
CA ALA A 271 -32.11 45.85 -11.27
C ALA A 271 -30.74 46.57 -11.29
N PRO A 272 -30.21 46.91 -12.47
CA PRO A 272 -29.01 47.73 -12.59
C PRO A 272 -29.37 49.22 -12.59
N ALA A 273 -28.53 50.04 -11.96
CA ALA A 273 -28.58 51.49 -12.02
C ALA A 273 -27.12 52.02 -12.11
N PRO A 274 -26.90 53.26 -12.59
CA PRO A 274 -26.18 53.50 -13.83
C PRO A 274 -24.81 54.16 -13.63
N GLY A 275 -24.03 54.19 -14.71
CA GLY A 275 -22.73 54.85 -14.75
C GLY A 275 -22.79 56.37 -14.67
N VAL A 276 -21.73 56.93 -14.06
CA VAL A 276 -21.19 58.29 -14.14
C VAL A 276 -19.71 58.09 -13.77
N GLY A 277 -18.67 58.53 -14.47
CA GLY A 277 -18.52 59.67 -15.36
C GLY A 277 -17.46 60.61 -14.77
N GLY A 278 -16.20 60.43 -15.19
CA GLY A 278 -15.16 61.48 -15.26
C GLY A 278 -14.51 62.00 -13.98
N GLY A 279 -13.28 62.52 -14.14
CA GLY A 279 -12.80 63.65 -13.35
C GLY A 279 -11.44 63.47 -12.68
N ALA A 280 -10.46 64.20 -13.20
CA ALA A 280 -9.11 64.38 -12.67
C ALA A 280 -9.08 65.10 -11.29
N GLY A 281 -7.94 65.04 -10.61
CA GLY A 281 -7.66 65.99 -9.53
C GLY A 281 -6.53 65.58 -8.60
N GLU A 282 -5.42 66.30 -8.70
CA GLU A 282 -4.26 66.34 -7.82
C GLU A 282 -4.62 66.61 -6.34
N GLY A 283 -3.75 66.20 -5.41
CA GLY A 283 -3.77 66.74 -4.05
C GLY A 283 -2.95 65.95 -3.05
N ALA A 284 -1.85 66.56 -2.59
CA ALA A 284 -0.82 66.01 -1.73
C ALA A 284 -1.17 65.96 -0.23
N THR A 285 -0.17 65.53 0.57
CA THR A 285 -0.06 65.44 2.04
C THR A 285 -0.60 64.13 2.62
N GLY A 286 0.08 63.36 3.45
CA GLY A 286 1.34 63.51 4.20
C GLY A 286 1.13 62.73 5.50
N GLY A 287 1.98 61.74 5.80
CA GLY A 287 1.83 60.94 7.02
C GLY A 287 2.78 59.76 7.05
N ALA A 288 4.00 60.00 7.52
CA ALA A 288 4.98 59.00 7.85
C ALA A 288 4.56 58.20 9.10
N SER A 289 4.79 56.88 9.10
CA SER A 289 5.18 56.06 10.27
C SER A 289 5.50 54.61 9.84
N ASP A 290 6.80 54.35 9.76
CA ASP A 290 7.58 53.15 10.10
C ASP A 290 7.36 51.73 9.49
N PRO A 291 8.48 50.98 9.28
CA PRO A 291 8.55 49.80 8.44
C PRO A 291 8.54 48.48 9.23
N GLY A 292 7.88 47.46 8.68
CA GLY A 292 7.94 46.10 9.19
C GLY A 292 7.65 45.08 8.09
N SER A 293 8.72 44.45 7.60
CA SER A 293 8.75 43.09 7.03
C SER A 293 7.88 42.78 5.79
N SER A 294 8.48 42.93 4.61
CA SER A 294 8.11 42.14 3.43
C SER A 294 9.34 41.91 2.55
N LEU A 295 10.08 40.83 2.83
CA LEU A 295 11.14 40.33 1.97
C LEU A 295 10.54 39.68 0.71
N GLY A 296 10.60 40.42 -0.39
CA GLY A 296 11.28 39.95 -1.60
C GLY A 296 10.60 38.93 -2.51
N ASN A 297 9.54 39.34 -3.23
CA ASN A 297 9.31 38.84 -4.58
C ASN A 297 10.21 39.63 -5.54
N HIS A 298 11.30 39.02 -5.99
CA HIS A 298 12.30 39.66 -6.87
C HIS A 298 11.72 39.88 -8.29
N PRO A 299 11.60 41.12 -8.81
CA PRO A 299 11.02 41.40 -10.13
C PRO A 299 11.88 40.96 -11.33
N CYS A 300 13.06 40.40 -11.09
CA CYS A 300 14.08 40.21 -12.12
C CYS A 300 13.87 38.93 -12.95
N ILE A 301 13.16 37.92 -12.42
CA ILE A 301 12.93 36.65 -13.14
C ILE A 301 11.92 36.83 -14.28
N GLY A 302 10.87 37.64 -14.07
CA GLY A 302 9.89 37.94 -15.11
C GLY A 302 10.46 38.76 -16.27
N LEU A 303 11.42 39.66 -15.98
CA LEU A 303 12.05 40.50 -17.00
C LEU A 303 13.00 39.68 -17.89
N VAL A 304 13.78 38.75 -17.30
CA VAL A 304 14.66 37.87 -18.07
C VAL A 304 13.85 36.92 -18.95
N HIS A 305 12.74 36.37 -18.45
CA HIS A 305 11.87 35.53 -19.27
C HIS A 305 11.25 36.30 -20.44
N GLY A 306 10.79 37.54 -20.21
CA GLY A 306 10.25 38.39 -21.27
C GLY A 306 11.31 38.80 -22.32
N ILE A 307 12.56 39.06 -21.91
CA ILE A 307 13.65 39.38 -22.83
C ILE A 307 14.03 38.16 -23.67
N VAL A 308 14.12 36.96 -23.07
CA VAL A 308 14.45 35.72 -23.80
C VAL A 308 13.34 35.38 -24.81
N GLU A 309 12.08 35.52 -24.41
CA GLU A 309 10.92 35.26 -25.28
C GLU A 309 10.86 36.24 -26.46
N GLU A 310 11.16 37.52 -26.25
CA GLU A 310 11.19 38.53 -27.31
C GLU A 310 12.41 38.37 -28.24
N VAL A 311 13.56 37.93 -27.73
CA VAL A 311 14.76 37.62 -28.54
C VAL A 311 14.51 36.40 -29.43
N LEU A 312 13.86 35.35 -28.93
CA LEU A 312 13.48 34.17 -29.72
C LEU A 312 12.50 34.51 -30.85
N LYS A 313 11.56 35.41 -30.55
CA LYS A 313 10.58 35.93 -31.51
C LYS A 313 11.23 36.74 -32.63
N ARG A 314 12.22 37.59 -32.29
CA ARG A 314 12.98 38.41 -33.26
C ARG A 314 13.95 37.61 -34.11
N LEU A 315 14.45 36.48 -33.61
CA LEU A 315 15.30 35.56 -34.36
C LEU A 315 14.52 34.67 -35.35
N GLY A 316 13.19 34.77 -35.41
CA GLY A 316 12.35 34.00 -36.34
C GLY A 316 12.30 32.50 -36.06
N LEU A 317 12.76 32.07 -34.89
CA LEU A 317 12.84 30.64 -34.51
C LEU A 317 11.47 30.06 -34.12
N ASP A 318 10.48 30.88 -33.78
CA ASP A 318 9.14 30.43 -33.40
C ASP A 318 8.27 29.96 -34.59
N SER A 319 8.64 30.33 -35.82
CA SER A 319 7.81 30.11 -37.01
C SER A 319 8.03 28.75 -37.69
N LEU A 320 9.18 28.10 -37.49
CA LEU A 320 9.53 26.85 -38.17
C LEU A 320 9.19 25.57 -37.40
N GLU A 321 9.06 25.60 -36.06
CA GLU A 321 8.67 24.42 -35.28
C GLU A 321 7.14 24.22 -35.16
N SER A 322 6.39 25.32 -35.21
CA SER A 322 4.95 25.33 -34.93
C SER A 322 4.11 24.65 -36.02
N ALA A 323 4.57 24.68 -37.29
CA ALA A 323 3.82 24.13 -38.42
C ALA A 323 3.91 22.59 -38.58
N ARG A 324 4.93 21.92 -38.01
CA ARG A 324 5.07 20.45 -38.10
C ARG A 324 4.60 19.68 -36.86
N LYS A 325 4.58 20.30 -35.67
CA LYS A 325 4.15 19.63 -34.42
C LYS A 325 2.63 19.48 -34.28
N GLY A 326 1.81 20.27 -34.98
CA GLY A 326 0.34 20.29 -34.82
C GLY A 326 -0.38 19.00 -35.20
N ASN A 327 0.02 18.32 -36.29
CA ASN A 327 -0.76 17.19 -36.81
C ASN A 327 -0.50 15.86 -36.10
N ARG A 328 0.75 15.56 -35.69
CA ARG A 328 1.09 14.28 -35.06
C ARG A 328 0.52 14.13 -33.64
N SER A 329 0.47 15.22 -32.86
CA SER A 329 -0.12 15.21 -31.51
C SER A 329 -1.62 14.89 -31.53
N SER A 330 -2.35 15.36 -32.55
CA SER A 330 -3.80 15.14 -32.67
C SER A 330 -4.17 13.67 -32.90
N GLN A 331 -3.36 12.93 -33.69
CA GLN A 331 -3.61 11.50 -33.97
C GLN A 331 -3.38 10.64 -32.72
N LEU A 332 -2.37 10.95 -31.92
CA LEU A 332 -2.08 10.23 -30.67
C LEU A 332 -3.22 10.38 -29.65
N LYS A 333 -3.76 11.60 -29.51
CA LYS A 333 -4.90 11.87 -28.64
C LYS A 333 -6.16 11.11 -29.08
N ARG A 334 -6.40 11.01 -30.40
CA ARG A 334 -7.52 10.22 -30.95
C ARG A 334 -7.38 8.73 -30.64
N GLY A 335 -6.17 8.16 -30.75
CA GLY A 335 -5.92 6.76 -30.43
C GLY A 335 -6.17 6.41 -28.95
N LEU A 336 -5.65 7.21 -28.02
CA LEU A 336 -5.90 7.03 -26.58
C LEU A 336 -7.37 7.22 -26.21
N SER A 337 -8.05 8.16 -26.88
CA SER A 337 -9.49 8.36 -26.72
C SER A 337 -10.28 7.13 -27.19
N ALA A 338 -9.92 6.56 -28.36
CA ALA A 338 -10.56 5.35 -28.87
C ALA A 338 -10.38 4.16 -27.93
N MET A 339 -9.18 3.97 -27.38
CA MET A 339 -8.92 2.92 -26.36
C MET A 339 -9.78 3.11 -25.11
N THR A 340 -9.96 4.36 -24.65
CA THR A 340 -10.78 4.65 -23.47
C THR A 340 -12.26 4.36 -23.72
N ILE A 341 -12.75 4.65 -24.93
CA ILE A 341 -14.13 4.36 -25.36
C ILE A 341 -14.32 2.84 -25.46
N GLY A 342 -13.46 2.14 -26.21
CA GLY A 342 -13.53 0.69 -26.37
C GLY A 342 -13.43 -0.07 -25.04
N ARG A 343 -12.58 0.40 -24.10
CA ARG A 343 -12.53 -0.14 -22.74
C ARG A 343 -13.88 0.00 -22.02
N ARG A 344 -14.51 1.17 -22.11
CA ARG A 344 -15.79 1.44 -21.43
C ARG A 344 -16.94 0.64 -22.03
N GLU A 345 -16.97 0.50 -23.35
CA GLU A 345 -17.96 -0.31 -24.05
C GLU A 345 -17.82 -1.80 -23.68
N GLN A 346 -16.60 -2.33 -23.70
CA GLN A 346 -16.35 -3.72 -23.29
C GLN A 346 -16.72 -3.95 -21.82
N GLN A 347 -16.36 -3.03 -20.93
CA GLN A 347 -16.72 -3.11 -19.50
C GLN A 347 -18.22 -3.04 -19.24
N ALA A 348 -18.98 -2.37 -20.12
CA ALA A 348 -20.45 -2.35 -20.03
C ALA A 348 -21.09 -3.64 -20.57
N ALA A 349 -20.41 -4.34 -21.49
CA ALA A 349 -20.88 -5.57 -22.11
C ALA A 349 -20.52 -6.84 -21.30
N MET A 350 -19.45 -6.79 -20.50
CA MET A 350 -18.97 -7.94 -19.72
C MET A 350 -19.41 -7.90 -18.25
N SER A 351 -19.45 -9.07 -17.61
CA SER A 351 -19.70 -9.14 -16.17
C SER A 351 -18.53 -8.54 -15.38
N LYS A 352 -18.80 -8.15 -14.12
CA LYS A 352 -17.76 -7.59 -13.24
C LYS A 352 -16.73 -8.66 -12.88
N GLU A 353 -17.19 -9.89 -12.73
CA GLU A 353 -16.40 -11.07 -12.44
C GLU A 353 -15.41 -11.33 -13.58
N ASP A 354 -15.85 -11.27 -14.83
CA ASP A 354 -15.00 -11.41 -16.01
C ASP A 354 -13.96 -10.29 -16.12
N ASP A 355 -14.33 -9.04 -15.84
CA ASP A 355 -13.40 -7.89 -15.83
C ASP A 355 -12.31 -8.09 -14.76
N ILE A 356 -12.67 -8.65 -13.60
CA ILE A 356 -11.72 -9.02 -12.54
C ILE A 356 -10.78 -10.14 -13.01
N LEU A 357 -11.31 -11.20 -13.62
CA LEU A 357 -10.52 -12.32 -14.13
C LEU A 357 -9.51 -11.84 -15.18
N TRP A 358 -9.94 -11.01 -16.14
CA TRP A 358 -9.05 -10.40 -17.13
C TRP A 358 -7.97 -9.53 -16.48
N LYS A 359 -8.33 -8.67 -15.52
CA LYS A 359 -7.37 -7.83 -14.80
C LYS A 359 -6.37 -8.64 -13.98
N ARG A 360 -6.76 -9.82 -13.48
CA ARG A 360 -5.89 -10.76 -12.77
C ARG A 360 -4.93 -11.43 -13.75
N ALA A 361 -5.42 -11.99 -14.85
CA ALA A 361 -4.60 -12.62 -15.89
C ALA A 361 -3.56 -11.65 -16.47
N LEU A 362 -3.98 -10.43 -16.84
CA LEU A 362 -3.06 -9.42 -17.37
C LEU A 362 -2.02 -8.97 -16.35
N ARG A 363 -2.38 -8.90 -15.06
CA ARG A 363 -1.43 -8.59 -13.99
C ARG A 363 -0.38 -9.69 -13.87
N GLU A 364 -0.79 -10.95 -13.94
CA GLU A 364 0.12 -12.08 -13.84
C GLU A 364 1.11 -12.12 -15.00
N ILE A 365 0.63 -11.92 -16.23
CA ILE A 365 1.48 -11.85 -17.41
C ILE A 365 2.46 -10.69 -17.30
N TRP A 366 1.98 -9.51 -16.91
CA TRP A 366 2.83 -8.34 -16.68
C TRP A 366 3.93 -8.63 -15.66
N ARG A 367 3.59 -9.25 -14.52
CA ARG A 367 4.56 -9.64 -13.49
C ARG A 367 5.61 -10.61 -14.01
N ARG A 368 5.19 -11.63 -14.76
CA ARG A 368 6.08 -12.63 -15.35
C ARG A 368 7.02 -12.02 -16.40
N THR A 369 6.49 -11.18 -17.29
CA THR A 369 7.30 -10.52 -18.33
C THR A 369 8.40 -9.66 -17.73
N TYR A 370 8.10 -8.91 -16.67
CA TYR A 370 9.05 -7.99 -16.05
C TYR A 370 9.78 -8.55 -14.81
N GLN A 371 9.51 -9.81 -14.45
CA GLN A 371 10.10 -10.49 -13.29
C GLN A 371 9.93 -9.72 -11.98
N VAL A 372 8.75 -9.11 -11.78
CA VAL A 372 8.40 -8.34 -10.58
C VAL A 372 7.26 -9.03 -9.83
N LYS A 373 7.37 -9.12 -8.50
CA LYS A 373 6.31 -9.71 -7.65
C LYS A 373 5.19 -8.71 -7.39
N SER A 374 5.55 -7.43 -7.29
CA SER A 374 4.67 -6.31 -6.98
C SER A 374 4.88 -5.14 -7.94
N ILE A 375 3.95 -4.17 -7.98
CA ILE A 375 4.14 -2.99 -8.86
C ILE A 375 5.13 -2.00 -8.25
N GLU A 376 5.34 -2.09 -6.94
CA GLU A 376 6.26 -1.29 -6.16
C GLU A 376 7.73 -1.61 -6.54
N GLU A 377 8.03 -2.83 -6.97
CA GLU A 377 9.36 -3.24 -7.47
C GLU A 377 9.78 -2.56 -8.77
N PHE A 378 8.87 -1.84 -9.46
CA PHE A 378 9.28 -0.95 -10.54
C PHE A 378 10.12 0.25 -10.04
N SER A 379 10.34 0.37 -8.73
CA SER A 379 11.29 1.30 -8.13
C SER A 379 12.72 1.15 -8.65
N SER A 380 13.20 -0.09 -8.77
CA SER A 380 14.55 -0.44 -9.22
C SER A 380 14.61 -0.75 -10.73
N TYR A 381 13.50 -0.52 -11.45
CA TYR A 381 13.42 -0.81 -12.87
C TYR A 381 14.32 0.11 -13.70
N ILE A 382 15.13 -0.49 -14.57
CA ILE A 382 15.98 0.21 -15.52
C ILE A 382 15.16 0.51 -16.77
N SER A 383 14.87 1.79 -16.99
CA SER A 383 14.15 2.23 -18.20
C SER A 383 14.94 1.89 -19.47
N ALA A 384 14.22 1.67 -20.57
CA ALA A 384 14.79 1.47 -21.89
C ALA A 384 15.81 2.57 -22.23
N ASP A 385 16.90 2.20 -22.92
CA ASP A 385 17.94 3.13 -23.32
C ASP A 385 17.37 4.28 -24.16
N SER A 386 17.67 5.52 -23.73
CA SER A 386 17.15 6.73 -24.37
C SER A 386 17.57 6.86 -25.84
N GLY A 387 18.76 6.34 -26.21
CA GLY A 387 19.24 6.31 -27.59
C GLY A 387 18.43 5.38 -28.48
N LYS A 388 18.18 4.14 -28.02
CA LYS A 388 17.28 3.18 -28.69
C LYS A 388 15.87 3.75 -28.86
N VAL A 389 15.33 4.33 -27.79
CA VAL A 389 13.98 4.96 -27.79
C VAL A 389 13.92 6.11 -28.79
N ALA A 390 14.93 6.99 -28.82
CA ALA A 390 15.00 8.11 -29.75
C ALA A 390 15.06 7.65 -31.21
N ARG A 391 15.88 6.63 -31.52
CA ARG A 391 15.96 6.03 -32.85
C ARG A 391 14.64 5.38 -33.27
N CYS A 392 13.98 4.66 -32.37
CA CYS A 392 12.66 4.11 -32.67
C CYS A 392 11.63 5.22 -32.93
N ASN A 393 11.66 6.30 -32.14
CA ASN A 393 10.76 7.45 -32.30
C ASN A 393 11.02 8.26 -33.59
N SER A 394 12.25 8.22 -34.14
CA SER A 394 12.55 8.82 -35.46
C SER A 394 12.11 7.97 -36.65
N GLY A 395 11.62 6.75 -36.41
CA GLY A 395 11.17 5.79 -37.42
C GLY A 395 12.16 4.65 -37.68
N GLU A 396 13.37 4.73 -37.12
CA GLU A 396 14.37 3.65 -37.15
C GLU A 396 14.19 2.72 -35.96
N CYS A 397 13.03 2.07 -35.88
CA CYS A 397 12.78 1.12 -34.80
C CYS A 397 13.38 -0.24 -35.19
N PRO A 398 14.51 -0.68 -34.58
CA PRO A 398 15.11 -1.95 -34.92
C PRO A 398 14.07 -3.08 -34.76
N PRO A 399 14.12 -4.12 -35.60
CA PRO A 399 13.11 -5.16 -35.62
C PRO A 399 13.10 -6.08 -34.39
N ALA A 400 13.90 -5.81 -33.35
CA ALA A 400 14.15 -6.74 -32.25
C ALA A 400 12.82 -7.16 -31.58
N PRO A 401 12.40 -8.43 -31.73
CA PRO A 401 11.16 -8.94 -31.15
C PRO A 401 11.24 -9.17 -29.64
N ASP A 402 12.45 -9.11 -29.06
CA ASP A 402 12.72 -9.59 -27.70
C ASP A 402 13.05 -8.49 -26.68
N ASP A 403 13.19 -7.23 -27.08
CA ASP A 403 13.36 -6.12 -26.14
C ASP A 403 12.00 -5.74 -25.54
N TRP A 404 11.72 -6.23 -24.33
CA TRP A 404 10.50 -5.93 -23.57
C TRP A 404 10.64 -4.66 -22.72
N ASP A 405 11.79 -3.99 -22.76
CA ASP A 405 12.11 -2.84 -21.91
C ASP A 405 11.10 -1.71 -22.07
N LEU A 406 10.65 -1.14 -20.96
CA LEU A 406 9.71 -0.03 -20.92
C LEU A 406 10.47 1.29 -20.91
N ASP A 407 10.03 2.22 -21.75
CA ASP A 407 10.45 3.62 -21.70
C ASP A 407 9.61 4.34 -20.63
N PHE A 408 10.25 4.92 -19.61
CA PHE A 408 9.60 5.78 -18.61
C PHE A 408 9.94 7.27 -18.76
N GLY A 409 10.60 7.64 -19.86
CA GLY A 409 10.99 9.00 -20.19
C GLY A 409 9.82 9.96 -20.47
N PRO A 410 10.13 11.23 -20.74
CA PRO A 410 9.14 12.23 -21.10
C PRO A 410 8.32 11.79 -22.33
N GLY A 411 7.00 11.77 -22.20
CA GLY A 411 6.13 11.35 -23.30
C GLY A 411 6.03 9.83 -23.51
N PHE A 412 6.38 9.01 -22.50
CA PHE A 412 6.33 7.55 -22.57
C PHE A 412 5.03 6.96 -23.16
N LYS A 413 3.87 7.58 -22.88
CA LYS A 413 2.56 7.12 -23.42
C LYS A 413 2.44 7.25 -24.94
N SER A 414 3.13 8.25 -25.49
CA SER A 414 3.18 8.54 -26.92
C SER A 414 4.39 7.93 -27.63
N SER A 415 5.32 7.35 -26.88
CA SER A 415 6.54 6.73 -27.41
C SER A 415 6.18 5.58 -28.36
N LEU A 416 6.72 5.63 -29.59
CA LEU A 416 6.57 4.55 -30.58
C LEU A 416 7.19 3.25 -30.03
N TRP A 417 8.27 3.39 -29.24
CA TRP A 417 8.88 2.30 -28.51
C TRP A 417 7.86 1.55 -27.64
N ASN A 418 7.24 2.23 -26.67
CA ASN A 418 6.25 1.60 -25.80
C ASN A 418 5.04 1.08 -26.57
N ARG A 419 4.60 1.75 -27.63
CA ARG A 419 3.51 1.21 -28.47
C ARG A 419 3.89 -0.15 -29.07
N ARG A 420 5.13 -0.30 -29.53
CA ARG A 420 5.63 -1.56 -30.06
C ARG A 420 5.70 -2.63 -28.97
N VAL A 421 6.24 -2.29 -27.79
CA VAL A 421 6.27 -3.21 -26.65
C VAL A 421 4.86 -3.67 -26.24
N MET A 422 3.89 -2.76 -26.17
CA MET A 422 2.48 -3.11 -25.90
C MET A 422 1.89 -4.02 -27.00
N GLY A 423 2.25 -3.79 -28.27
CA GLY A 423 1.83 -4.64 -29.38
C GLY A 423 2.41 -6.05 -29.31
N ASN A 424 3.69 -6.17 -28.95
CA ASN A 424 4.32 -7.47 -28.70
C ASN A 424 3.65 -8.18 -27.51
N LEU A 425 3.33 -7.44 -26.44
CA LEU A 425 2.67 -7.99 -25.24
C LEU A 425 1.29 -8.51 -25.58
N LEU A 426 0.52 -7.74 -26.35
CA LEU A 426 -0.79 -8.16 -26.85
C LEU A 426 -0.70 -9.44 -27.69
N ALA A 427 0.27 -9.53 -28.60
CA ALA A 427 0.49 -10.73 -29.39
C ALA A 427 0.84 -11.95 -28.52
N ALA A 428 1.72 -11.78 -27.53
CA ALA A 428 2.09 -12.82 -26.58
C ALA A 428 0.90 -13.27 -25.72
N ILE A 429 0.07 -12.34 -25.24
CA ILE A 429 -1.16 -12.63 -24.49
C ILE A 429 -2.13 -13.46 -25.32
N LYS A 430 -2.34 -13.10 -26.59
CA LYS A 430 -3.20 -13.86 -27.50
C LYS A 430 -2.66 -15.27 -27.75
N ALA A 431 -1.35 -15.40 -27.99
CA ALA A 431 -0.73 -16.70 -28.21
C ALA A 431 -0.86 -17.59 -26.97
N ALA A 432 -0.58 -17.06 -25.78
CA ALA A 432 -0.72 -17.80 -24.52
C ALA A 432 -2.18 -18.21 -24.24
N ARG A 433 -3.14 -17.33 -24.56
CA ARG A 433 -4.57 -17.64 -24.43
C ARG A 433 -5.02 -18.75 -25.39
N ALA A 434 -4.54 -18.73 -26.63
CA ALA A 434 -4.82 -19.77 -27.61
C ALA A 434 -4.27 -21.14 -27.18
N GLN A 435 -3.11 -21.16 -26.50
CA GLN A 435 -2.50 -22.40 -26.00
C GLN A 435 -3.22 -22.99 -24.78
N GLN A 436 -3.82 -22.15 -23.92
CA GLN A 436 -4.39 -22.57 -22.63
C GLN A 436 -5.93 -22.62 -22.64
N ALA A 437 -6.53 -23.01 -23.77
CA ALA A 437 -7.99 -23.13 -23.93
C ALA A 437 -8.78 -21.90 -23.42
N GLY A 438 -8.24 -20.68 -23.62
CA GLY A 438 -8.93 -19.44 -23.30
C GLY A 438 -8.89 -19.00 -21.83
N TRP A 439 -8.11 -19.62 -20.94
CA TRP A 439 -8.02 -19.31 -19.49
C TRP A 439 -9.35 -19.32 -18.73
N GLY A 440 -10.43 -19.81 -19.33
CA GLY A 440 -11.79 -19.63 -18.82
C GLY A 440 -12.24 -18.16 -18.77
N VAL A 441 -11.60 -17.25 -19.52
CA VAL A 441 -12.01 -15.84 -19.62
C VAL A 441 -12.71 -15.56 -20.95
N PRO A 442 -13.77 -14.74 -20.96
CA PRO A 442 -14.53 -14.45 -22.19
C PRO A 442 -13.67 -13.72 -23.21
N ASP A 443 -14.05 -13.81 -24.48
CA ASP A 443 -13.43 -13.02 -25.55
C ASP A 443 -13.61 -11.52 -25.29
N VAL A 444 -12.53 -10.76 -25.40
CA VAL A 444 -12.51 -9.30 -25.27
C VAL A 444 -11.77 -8.68 -26.45
N THR A 445 -12.07 -7.42 -26.72
CA THR A 445 -11.44 -6.67 -27.81
C THR A 445 -9.96 -6.36 -27.53
N ASP A 446 -9.18 -6.22 -28.60
CA ASP A 446 -7.77 -5.84 -28.52
C ASP A 446 -7.59 -4.48 -27.88
N GLU A 447 -8.51 -3.56 -28.16
CA GLU A 447 -8.54 -2.21 -27.59
C GLU A 447 -8.68 -2.27 -26.06
N TYR A 448 -9.50 -3.20 -25.54
CA TYR A 448 -9.66 -3.41 -24.11
C TYR A 448 -8.36 -3.92 -23.47
N ILE A 449 -7.74 -4.97 -24.03
CA ILE A 449 -6.48 -5.52 -23.50
C ILE A 449 -5.38 -4.45 -23.54
N THR A 450 -5.25 -3.75 -24.66
CA THR A 450 -4.26 -2.69 -24.83
C THR A 450 -4.47 -1.56 -23.83
N ALA A 451 -5.72 -1.13 -23.59
CA ALA A 451 -6.02 -0.12 -22.58
C ALA A 451 -5.61 -0.56 -21.17
N GLN A 452 -5.86 -1.82 -20.79
CA GLN A 452 -5.43 -2.37 -19.50
C GLN A 452 -3.89 -2.44 -19.38
N LEU A 453 -3.19 -2.79 -20.46
CA LEU A 453 -1.72 -2.76 -20.49
C LEU A 453 -1.17 -1.33 -20.31
N TYR A 454 -1.78 -0.32 -20.94
CA TYR A 454 -1.41 1.08 -20.72
C TYR A 454 -1.70 1.56 -19.29
N ASP A 455 -2.77 1.09 -18.67
CA ASP A 455 -3.03 1.36 -17.25
C ASP A 455 -1.92 0.78 -16.37
N ARG A 456 -1.44 -0.44 -16.67
CA ARG A 456 -0.29 -1.07 -15.98
C ARG A 456 1.00 -0.29 -16.20
N LEU A 457 1.31 0.07 -17.45
CA LEU A 457 2.44 0.92 -17.80
C LEU A 457 2.44 2.22 -16.99
N ASN A 458 1.27 2.87 -16.89
CA ASN A 458 1.11 4.12 -16.15
C ASN A 458 1.34 3.93 -14.64
N HIS A 459 0.85 2.84 -14.04
CA HIS A 459 1.11 2.56 -12.63
C HIS A 459 2.57 2.20 -12.35
N SER A 460 3.21 1.39 -13.22
CA SER A 460 4.64 1.09 -13.15
C SER A 460 5.49 2.35 -13.25
N GLN A 461 5.16 3.26 -14.18
CA GLN A 461 5.85 4.54 -14.30
C GLN A 461 5.65 5.43 -13.07
N GLN A 462 4.46 5.43 -12.46
CA GLN A 462 4.21 6.17 -11.23
C GLN A 462 4.99 5.60 -10.05
N ALA A 463 5.10 4.27 -9.94
CA ALA A 463 5.95 3.62 -8.95
C ALA A 463 7.41 4.03 -9.16
N TRP A 464 7.95 3.86 -10.37
CA TRP A 464 9.28 4.28 -10.75
C TRP A 464 9.57 5.76 -10.46
N LYS A 465 8.66 6.66 -10.84
CA LYS A 465 8.81 8.11 -10.63
C LYS A 465 8.87 8.50 -9.15
N LYS A 466 8.25 7.72 -8.25
CA LYS A 466 8.37 7.96 -6.81
C LYS A 466 9.81 7.74 -6.32
N TRP A 467 10.57 6.88 -6.99
CA TRP A 467 11.94 6.52 -6.64
C TRP A 467 13.00 7.30 -7.41
N GLN A 468 12.59 8.18 -8.34
CA GLN A 468 13.55 9.04 -9.02
C GLN A 468 14.11 10.11 -8.06
N PRO A 469 15.43 10.33 -8.05
CA PRO A 469 16.06 11.41 -7.29
C PRO A 469 15.48 12.75 -7.70
N ARG A 470 15.19 13.61 -6.72
CA ARG A 470 14.79 15.00 -6.97
C ARG A 470 15.96 15.92 -6.68
N LEU A 471 15.94 17.11 -7.28
CA LEU A 471 16.84 18.18 -6.89
C LEU A 471 16.32 18.79 -5.58
N ILE A 472 17.16 18.80 -4.56
CA ILE A 472 16.89 19.47 -3.29
C ILE A 472 17.08 20.97 -3.52
N GLU A 473 16.01 21.75 -3.41
CA GLU A 473 16.02 23.19 -3.73
C GLU A 473 17.09 23.97 -2.94
N ALA A 474 17.32 23.61 -1.67
CA ALA A 474 18.27 24.29 -0.80
C ALA A 474 19.74 24.09 -1.19
N THR A 475 20.09 22.92 -1.73
CA THR A 475 21.50 22.57 -2.03
C THR A 475 21.76 22.44 -3.53
N LEU A 476 20.71 22.40 -4.35
CA LEU A 476 20.74 22.02 -5.76
C LEU A 476 21.40 20.64 -6.01
N ALA A 477 21.58 19.84 -4.97
CA ALA A 477 22.08 18.48 -5.06
C ALA A 477 20.93 17.50 -5.34
N ALA A 478 21.23 16.37 -5.97
CA ALA A 478 20.27 15.28 -6.08
C ALA A 478 20.03 14.63 -4.70
N GLU A 479 18.78 14.24 -4.42
CA GLU A 479 18.42 13.44 -3.25
C GLU A 479 19.31 12.19 -3.17
N THR A 480 19.83 11.89 -1.98
CA THR A 480 20.53 10.63 -1.71
C THR A 480 19.52 9.47 -1.67
N GLU A 481 20.01 8.24 -1.82
CA GLU A 481 19.15 7.05 -1.79
C GLU A 481 18.36 6.93 -0.47
N GLU A 482 19.00 7.24 0.66
CA GLU A 482 18.36 7.28 1.99
C GLU A 482 17.20 8.30 2.03
N GLN A 483 17.40 9.49 1.46
CA GLN A 483 16.36 10.53 1.41
C GLN A 483 15.19 10.12 0.50
N ILE A 484 15.48 9.41 -0.61
CA ILE A 484 14.43 8.85 -1.48
C ILE A 484 13.62 7.82 -0.71
N PHE A 485 14.28 6.92 0.03
CA PHE A 485 13.64 5.90 0.85
C PHE A 485 12.72 6.52 1.91
N GLU A 486 13.23 7.47 2.70
CA GLU A 486 12.45 8.20 3.71
C GLU A 486 11.24 8.93 3.09
N ARG A 487 11.41 9.54 1.92
CA ARG A 487 10.33 10.23 1.20
C ARG A 487 9.24 9.25 0.75
N VAL A 488 9.62 8.09 0.24
CA VAL A 488 8.69 7.04 -0.20
C VAL A 488 7.95 6.45 1.00
N ASP A 489 8.65 6.15 2.09
CA ASP A 489 8.06 5.61 3.32
C ASP A 489 7.12 6.62 3.99
N ALA A 490 7.52 7.90 4.07
CA ALA A 490 6.64 8.95 4.57
C ALA A 490 5.37 9.09 3.70
N ALA A 491 5.48 8.94 2.38
CA ALA A 491 4.32 8.94 1.48
C ALA A 491 3.44 7.70 1.68
N ARG A 492 4.04 6.53 1.91
CA ARG A 492 3.31 5.28 2.22
C ARG A 492 2.56 5.41 3.55
N ALA A 493 3.22 5.89 4.59
CA ALA A 493 2.62 6.16 5.90
C ALA A 493 1.49 7.20 5.81
N LYS A 494 1.65 8.27 5.02
CA LYS A 494 0.57 9.25 4.76
C LYS A 494 -0.61 8.62 4.04
N THR A 495 -0.37 7.74 3.07
CA THR A 495 -1.44 7.04 2.33
C THR A 495 -2.20 6.08 3.23
N GLN A 496 -1.49 5.32 4.06
CA GLN A 496 -2.09 4.47 5.10
C GLN A 496 -2.92 5.30 6.08
N LYS A 497 -2.36 6.39 6.63
CA LYS A 497 -3.08 7.31 7.54
C LYS A 497 -4.33 7.92 6.90
N ARG A 498 -4.31 8.23 5.58
CA ARG A 498 -5.51 8.72 4.86
C ARG A 498 -6.57 7.64 4.70
N GLY A 499 -6.16 6.39 4.46
CA GLY A 499 -7.07 5.23 4.51
C GLY A 499 -7.77 5.12 5.87
N THR A 500 -7.04 5.35 6.96
CA THR A 500 -7.59 5.38 8.32
C THR A 500 -8.47 6.62 8.57
N LYS A 501 -8.09 7.82 8.12
CA LYS A 501 -8.90 9.03 8.33
C LYS A 501 -10.25 9.01 7.62
N ASN A 502 -10.36 8.33 6.47
CA ASN A 502 -11.66 8.11 5.82
C ASN A 502 -12.59 7.18 6.64
N THR A 503 -12.12 6.58 7.74
CA THR A 503 -12.98 5.88 8.72
C THR A 503 -13.47 6.74 9.88
N SER A 504 -12.98 7.97 10.05
CA SER A 504 -13.48 8.93 11.05
C SER A 504 -14.74 9.64 10.53
N LYS A 505 -15.82 8.87 10.32
CA LYS A 505 -17.15 9.41 9.99
C LYS A 505 -17.75 10.27 11.10
N SER A 506 -17.19 10.19 12.31
CA SER A 506 -17.49 11.13 13.39
C SER A 506 -17.39 12.57 12.87
N THR A 507 -16.30 12.94 12.16
CA THR A 507 -16.14 14.31 11.62
C THR A 507 -17.19 14.71 10.58
N MET A 508 -17.67 13.78 9.74
CA MET A 508 -18.72 14.11 8.75
C MET A 508 -20.08 14.33 9.43
N LYS A 509 -20.42 13.55 10.46
CA LYS A 509 -21.69 13.73 11.19
C LYS A 509 -21.71 15.00 12.05
N TYR A 510 -20.56 15.43 12.57
CA TYR A 510 -20.42 16.74 13.24
C TYR A 510 -20.79 17.91 12.30
N GLU A 511 -20.40 17.83 11.02
CA GLU A 511 -20.70 18.88 10.04
C GLU A 511 -22.19 18.91 9.65
N GLU A 512 -22.87 17.76 9.67
CA GLU A 512 -24.29 17.64 9.30
C GLU A 512 -25.28 17.87 10.45
N LYS A 513 -24.82 18.07 11.70
CA LYS A 513 -25.67 18.23 12.91
C LYS A 513 -26.75 17.14 13.04
N ALA A 514 -26.38 15.88 12.81
CA ALA A 514 -27.31 14.78 12.94
C ALA A 514 -27.77 14.60 14.41
N ASP A 515 -29.03 14.17 14.62
CA ASP A 515 -29.59 13.95 15.97
C ASP A 515 -28.81 12.87 16.76
N ASP A 516 -27.99 12.05 16.09
CA ASP A 516 -27.22 10.96 16.69
C ASP A 516 -25.76 11.31 17.02
N VAL A 517 -25.36 12.59 16.96
CA VAL A 517 -23.98 13.02 17.20
C VAL A 517 -23.45 12.52 18.54
N GLU A 518 -24.20 12.66 19.64
CA GLU A 518 -23.78 12.22 20.98
C GLU A 518 -23.47 10.71 21.02
N THR A 519 -24.29 9.91 20.33
CA THR A 519 -24.06 8.45 20.21
C THR A 519 -22.75 8.17 19.47
N TRP A 520 -22.45 8.92 18.41
CA TRP A 520 -21.18 8.76 17.68
C TRP A 520 -19.97 9.27 18.48
N GLU A 521 -20.11 10.31 19.29
CA GLU A 521 -19.03 10.73 20.19
C GLU A 521 -18.71 9.65 21.22
N PHE A 522 -19.76 9.04 21.79
CA PHE A 522 -19.61 7.93 22.72
C PHE A 522 -18.91 6.75 22.05
N LEU A 523 -19.32 6.36 20.84
CA LEU A 523 -18.68 5.29 20.07
C LEU A 523 -17.21 5.61 19.73
N ASP A 524 -16.90 6.85 19.38
CA ASP A 524 -15.52 7.27 19.08
C ASP A 524 -14.64 7.21 20.34
N LYS A 525 -15.11 7.75 21.47
CA LYS A 525 -14.44 7.63 22.78
C LYS A 525 -14.25 6.17 23.18
N MET A 526 -15.28 5.33 23.02
CA MET A 526 -15.24 3.89 23.28
C MET A 526 -14.16 3.19 22.44
N ILE A 527 -14.09 3.46 21.13
CA ILE A 527 -13.06 2.91 20.23
C ILE A 527 -11.66 3.39 20.65
N ASN A 528 -11.52 4.65 21.06
CA ASN A 528 -10.25 5.19 21.54
C ASN A 528 -9.79 4.52 22.85
N TYR A 529 -10.70 4.23 23.79
CA TYR A 529 -10.38 3.46 25.00
C TYR A 529 -9.98 2.01 24.70
N LEU A 530 -10.64 1.38 23.73
CA LEU A 530 -10.26 0.05 23.27
C LEU A 530 -8.84 0.04 22.68
N GLY A 531 -8.44 1.10 21.96
CA GLY A 531 -7.10 1.22 21.38
C GLY A 531 -6.74 0.03 20.48
N LYS A 532 -5.45 -0.26 20.29
CA LYS A 532 -5.01 -1.38 19.43
C LYS A 532 -5.37 -2.76 20.03
N ASN A 533 -5.36 -2.87 21.36
CA ASN A 533 -5.51 -4.17 22.05
C ASN A 533 -6.97 -4.56 22.30
N GLY A 534 -7.88 -3.58 22.33
CA GLY A 534 -9.32 -3.79 22.47
C GLY A 534 -10.07 -3.88 21.15
N MET A 535 -9.41 -3.49 20.06
CA MET A 535 -9.78 -3.96 18.73
C MET A 535 -9.43 -5.45 18.69
N SER A 536 -10.44 -6.28 18.47
CA SER A 536 -10.32 -7.74 18.45
C SER A 536 -9.14 -8.19 17.58
N SER A 537 -8.46 -9.26 17.99
CA SER A 537 -7.43 -9.89 17.16
C SER A 537 -8.07 -10.38 15.87
N GLU A 538 -7.86 -9.63 14.79
CA GLU A 538 -8.32 -9.95 13.45
C GLU A 538 -7.32 -10.95 12.84
N GLU A 539 -7.73 -12.20 12.69
CA GLU A 539 -6.99 -13.17 11.88
C GLU A 539 -7.45 -13.03 10.42
N GLU A 540 -6.52 -12.72 9.52
CA GLU A 540 -6.79 -12.68 8.09
C GLU A 540 -6.79 -14.11 7.56
N VAL A 541 -7.98 -14.63 7.33
CA VAL A 541 -8.17 -15.98 6.77
C VAL A 541 -8.73 -15.85 5.37
N VAL A 542 -8.13 -16.59 4.44
CA VAL A 542 -8.63 -16.69 3.07
C VAL A 542 -9.70 -17.77 3.05
N ARG A 543 -10.98 -17.38 2.94
CA ARG A 543 -12.10 -18.33 2.84
C ARG A 543 -12.68 -18.33 1.42
N ASN A 544 -13.04 -19.52 0.96
CA ASN A 544 -13.67 -19.72 -0.33
C ASN A 544 -15.21 -19.64 -0.16
N PHE A 545 -15.83 -18.56 -0.63
CA PHE A 545 -17.28 -18.41 -0.66
C PHE A 545 -17.78 -18.62 -2.08
N ASP A 546 -18.52 -19.71 -2.32
CA ASP A 546 -19.11 -20.03 -3.64
C ASP A 546 -18.08 -20.08 -4.80
N GLY A 547 -16.86 -20.58 -4.54
CA GLY A 547 -15.79 -20.62 -5.54
C GLY A 547 -15.00 -19.31 -5.69
N LEU A 548 -15.34 -18.27 -4.93
CA LEU A 548 -14.60 -17.02 -4.84
C LEU A 548 -13.75 -17.00 -3.57
N VAL A 549 -12.43 -17.10 -3.78
CA VAL A 549 -11.42 -16.90 -2.75
C VAL A 549 -11.43 -15.42 -2.32
N GLN A 550 -11.90 -15.13 -1.10
CA GLN A 550 -11.92 -13.79 -0.52
C GLN A 550 -11.15 -13.78 0.80
N SER A 551 -10.36 -12.73 1.05
CA SER A 551 -9.81 -12.51 2.38
C SER A 551 -10.92 -12.02 3.30
N VAL A 552 -11.06 -12.69 4.43
CA VAL A 552 -12.04 -12.40 5.47
C VAL A 552 -11.28 -12.21 6.78
N TYR A 553 -11.67 -11.19 7.53
CA TYR A 553 -11.16 -10.99 8.87
C TYR A 553 -12.05 -11.74 9.86
N ILE A 554 -11.47 -12.72 10.54
CA ILE A 554 -12.12 -13.40 11.65
C ILE A 554 -11.89 -12.59 12.92
N VAL A 555 -12.98 -12.14 13.52
CA VAL A 555 -12.99 -11.27 14.70
C VAL A 555 -13.31 -12.14 15.92
N LYS A 556 -12.30 -12.40 16.76
CA LYS A 556 -12.44 -13.20 17.99
C LYS A 556 -13.07 -12.38 19.15
N LEU A 557 -13.86 -13.01 20.01
CA LEU A 557 -14.46 -12.31 21.16
C LEU A 557 -13.42 -12.06 22.28
N CYS A 558 -13.28 -10.82 22.74
CA CYS A 558 -12.43 -10.54 23.90
C CYS A 558 -13.17 -10.95 25.20
N SER A 559 -12.66 -11.95 25.92
CA SER A 559 -13.30 -12.48 27.14
C SER A 559 -13.48 -11.44 28.27
N TRP A 560 -12.64 -10.40 28.28
CA TRP A 560 -12.69 -9.32 29.26
C TRP A 560 -13.66 -8.20 28.91
N ARG A 561 -14.18 -8.15 27.69
CA ARG A 561 -14.97 -7.03 27.16
C ARG A 561 -16.45 -7.21 27.46
N GLU A 562 -17.12 -6.12 27.84
CA GLU A 562 -18.57 -6.13 28.04
C GLU A 562 -19.30 -6.54 26.75
N PRO A 563 -20.22 -7.54 26.78
CA PRO A 563 -20.86 -8.07 25.57
C PRO A 563 -21.61 -7.00 24.76
N LYS A 564 -22.20 -5.99 25.40
CA LYS A 564 -22.88 -4.87 24.72
C LYS A 564 -21.96 -4.07 23.80
N ILE A 565 -20.66 -4.03 24.09
CA ILE A 565 -19.68 -3.36 23.21
C ILE A 565 -19.61 -4.04 21.84
N GLU A 566 -19.89 -5.34 21.79
CA GLU A 566 -19.86 -6.08 20.53
C GLU A 566 -20.97 -5.63 19.58
N GLU A 567 -22.16 -5.42 20.12
CA GLU A 567 -23.32 -4.87 19.42
C GLU A 567 -23.01 -3.47 18.87
N TYR A 568 -22.34 -2.63 19.66
CA TYR A 568 -21.89 -1.31 19.22
C TYR A 568 -20.86 -1.38 18.09
N LEU A 569 -19.89 -2.28 18.18
CA LEU A 569 -18.91 -2.49 17.11
C LEU A 569 -19.60 -3.01 15.82
N ASP A 570 -20.65 -3.82 15.96
CA ASP A 570 -21.44 -4.29 14.81
C ASP A 570 -22.23 -3.17 14.16
N LEU A 571 -22.81 -2.28 14.96
CA LEU A 571 -23.46 -1.08 14.46
C LEU A 571 -22.47 -0.22 13.66
N VAL A 572 -21.24 -0.05 14.14
CA VAL A 572 -20.17 0.68 13.44
C VAL A 572 -19.83 0.00 12.11
N ASP A 573 -19.64 -1.31 12.10
CA ASP A 573 -19.30 -2.06 10.88
C ASP A 573 -20.43 -2.07 9.85
N ASN A 574 -21.69 -2.22 10.29
CA ASN A 574 -22.86 -2.16 9.42
C ASN A 574 -23.06 -0.76 8.83
N THR A 575 -22.88 0.28 9.64
CA THR A 575 -22.91 1.67 9.16
C THR A 575 -21.78 1.95 8.18
N ARG A 576 -20.60 1.36 8.40
CA ARG A 576 -19.48 1.43 7.44
C ARG A 576 -19.83 0.81 6.11
N LYS A 577 -20.49 -0.36 6.11
CA LYS A 577 -20.98 -1.03 4.90
C LYS A 577 -22.03 -0.20 4.17
N ALA A 578 -23.05 0.31 4.86
CA ALA A 578 -24.14 1.09 4.26
C ALA A 578 -23.66 2.39 3.58
N LEU A 579 -22.68 3.06 4.18
CA LEU A 579 -22.14 4.33 3.70
C LEU A 579 -21.04 4.17 2.64
N ARG A 580 -20.64 2.95 2.30
CA ARG A 580 -19.77 2.75 1.13
C ARG A 580 -20.58 3.11 -0.11
N THR A 581 -20.44 4.36 -0.55
CA THR A 581 -20.77 4.73 -1.93
C THR A 581 -20.04 3.73 -2.82
N GLY A 582 -20.71 3.08 -3.77
CA GLY A 582 -20.22 1.90 -4.50
C GLY A 582 -18.92 2.08 -5.32
N ARG A 583 -18.15 3.15 -5.10
CA ARG A 583 -16.80 3.38 -5.61
C ARG A 583 -15.76 2.82 -4.63
N GLY A 584 -15.13 1.73 -5.04
CA GLY A 584 -14.02 1.10 -4.32
C GLY A 584 -14.19 -0.41 -4.26
N ALA A 585 -13.11 -1.12 -3.93
CA ALA A 585 -13.24 -2.53 -3.58
C ALA A 585 -14.10 -2.64 -2.31
N PRO A 586 -15.05 -3.59 -2.24
CA PRO A 586 -15.65 -3.94 -0.97
C PRO A 586 -14.50 -4.31 -0.02
N GLY A 587 -14.53 -3.78 1.20
CA GLY A 587 -13.57 -4.21 2.21
C GLY A 587 -13.87 -5.65 2.57
N ALA A 588 -12.82 -6.38 2.96
CA ALA A 588 -12.91 -7.74 3.44
C ALA A 588 -14.08 -7.90 4.43
N ALA A 589 -14.81 -8.99 4.28
CA ALA A 589 -15.87 -9.32 5.22
C ALA A 589 -15.26 -9.51 6.61
N ARG A 590 -15.98 -9.09 7.64
CA ARG A 590 -15.64 -9.37 9.04
C ARG A 590 -16.64 -10.41 9.53
N ILE A 591 -16.14 -11.58 9.92
CA ILE A 591 -16.93 -12.66 10.48
C ILE A 591 -16.56 -12.77 11.95
N ARG A 592 -17.55 -12.67 12.84
CA ARG A 592 -17.32 -12.84 14.27
C ARG A 592 -17.42 -14.32 14.61
N GLU A 593 -16.40 -14.84 15.26
CA GLU A 593 -16.42 -16.21 15.77
C GLU A 593 -16.61 -16.21 17.28
N ALA A 594 -17.37 -17.19 17.78
CA ALA A 594 -17.58 -17.40 19.21
C ALA A 594 -16.28 -17.73 19.98
N LYS A 595 -15.17 -17.97 19.26
CA LYS A 595 -13.86 -18.28 19.83
C LYS A 595 -13.33 -17.07 20.58
N LEU A 596 -12.91 -17.30 21.83
CA LEU A 596 -12.34 -16.26 22.67
C LEU A 596 -10.94 -15.86 22.16
N GLY A 597 -10.72 -14.57 21.99
CA GLY A 597 -9.43 -13.98 21.67
C GLY A 597 -8.51 -13.92 22.90
N SER A 598 -7.21 -13.95 22.66
CA SER A 598 -6.15 -13.91 23.67
C SER A 598 -5.64 -12.50 23.98
N SER A 599 -6.16 -11.46 23.31
CA SER A 599 -5.68 -10.09 23.46
C SER A 599 -5.87 -9.60 24.91
N PRO A 600 -4.83 -9.06 25.56
CA PRO A 600 -4.95 -8.54 26.91
C PRO A 600 -5.80 -7.25 26.92
N PRO A 601 -6.49 -6.95 28.04
CA PRO A 601 -7.26 -5.73 28.17
C PRO A 601 -6.34 -4.49 28.10
N PRO A 602 -6.78 -3.39 27.46
CA PRO A 602 -6.11 -2.09 27.54
C PRO A 602 -5.98 -1.60 28.99
N THR A 603 -4.90 -0.87 29.27
CA THR A 603 -4.75 -0.12 30.53
C THR A 603 -5.67 1.11 30.52
N ASN A 604 -6.20 1.49 31.69
CA ASN A 604 -7.02 2.70 31.91
C ASN A 604 -8.38 2.71 31.18
N MET A 605 -8.98 1.53 30.98
CA MET A 605 -10.32 1.45 30.42
C MET A 605 -11.39 1.62 31.54
N PRO A 606 -12.52 2.30 31.27
CA PRO A 606 -13.59 2.43 32.26
C PRO A 606 -14.13 1.08 32.74
N ARG A 607 -14.49 0.98 34.03
CA ARG A 607 -15.04 -0.25 34.64
C ARG A 607 -16.25 -0.82 33.88
N SER A 608 -17.09 0.07 33.35
CA SER A 608 -18.28 -0.26 32.56
C SER A 608 -18.00 -0.97 31.24
N MET A 609 -16.75 -0.97 30.77
CA MET A 609 -16.35 -1.65 29.53
C MET A 609 -15.81 -3.06 29.75
N TYR A 610 -15.61 -3.46 31.00
CA TYR A 610 -15.22 -4.81 31.36
C TYR A 610 -16.44 -5.70 31.59
N HIS A 611 -16.32 -6.95 31.18
CA HIS A 611 -17.29 -7.99 31.50
C HIS A 611 -17.34 -8.20 33.03
N PRO A 612 -18.51 -8.06 33.70
CA PRO A 612 -18.61 -8.12 35.16
C PRO A 612 -18.01 -9.38 35.78
N ARG A 613 -18.25 -10.55 35.17
CA ARG A 613 -17.67 -11.83 35.62
C ARG A 613 -16.15 -11.89 35.49
N TRP A 614 -15.60 -11.35 34.40
CA TRP A 614 -14.15 -11.30 34.20
C TRP A 614 -13.51 -10.37 35.22
N LEU A 615 -14.14 -9.21 35.45
CA LEU A 615 -13.67 -8.23 36.42
C LEU A 615 -13.69 -8.79 37.83
N ALA A 616 -14.78 -9.46 38.26
CA ALA A 616 -14.86 -10.12 39.56
C ALA A 616 -13.74 -11.17 39.77
N GLY A 617 -13.44 -11.97 38.74
CA GLY A 617 -12.34 -12.95 38.80
C GLY A 617 -10.95 -12.29 38.83
N MET A 618 -10.81 -11.10 38.26
CA MET A 618 -9.58 -10.30 38.37
C MET A 618 -9.46 -9.61 39.73
N GLU A 619 -10.57 -9.13 40.30
CA GLU A 619 -10.64 -8.56 41.66
C GLU A 619 -10.19 -9.59 42.71
N GLU A 620 -10.62 -10.83 42.54
CA GLU A 620 -10.23 -11.95 43.40
C GLU A 620 -8.74 -12.31 43.25
N LYS A 621 -8.22 -12.34 42.01
CA LYS A 621 -6.82 -12.72 41.72
C LYS A 621 -5.81 -11.60 41.98
N ARG A 622 -6.24 -10.35 41.94
CA ARG A 622 -5.43 -9.14 42.15
C ARG A 622 -6.17 -8.19 43.09
N PRO A 623 -6.18 -8.47 44.41
CA PRO A 623 -6.84 -7.61 45.39
C PRO A 623 -6.18 -6.23 45.52
N VAL A 624 -4.98 -6.04 44.96
CA VAL A 624 -4.28 -4.75 44.93
C VAL A 624 -4.67 -3.99 43.67
N TYR A 625 -5.81 -3.33 43.71
CA TYR A 625 -6.04 -2.19 42.82
C TYR A 625 -5.08 -1.08 43.23
N VAL A 626 -4.40 -0.49 42.28
CA VAL A 626 -3.90 0.88 42.48
C VAL A 626 -5.14 1.75 42.41
N GLU A 627 -5.78 1.96 43.55
CA GLU A 627 -6.66 3.11 43.71
C GLU A 627 -5.77 4.33 43.52
N GLU A 628 -5.69 4.85 42.30
CA GLU A 628 -5.17 6.18 42.07
C GLU A 628 -6.19 7.14 42.68
N TYR A 629 -6.00 7.44 43.97
CA TYR A 629 -6.61 8.61 44.59
C TYR A 629 -6.15 9.80 43.76
N LEU A 630 -7.07 10.41 43.02
CA LEU A 630 -6.80 11.68 42.36
C LEU A 630 -6.30 12.63 43.45
N GLN A 631 -5.01 12.98 43.43
CA GLN A 631 -4.45 14.05 44.24
C GLN A 631 -4.91 15.38 43.67
N ILE A 632 -6.23 15.59 43.69
CA ILE A 632 -6.79 16.93 43.57
C ILE A 632 -6.51 17.60 44.91
N SER A 633 -5.80 18.73 44.89
CA SER A 633 -5.60 19.51 46.11
C SER A 633 -6.96 19.83 46.72
N LYS A 634 -7.05 19.83 48.05
CA LYS A 634 -8.29 20.14 48.78
C LYS A 634 -8.94 21.45 48.30
N GLU A 635 -8.10 22.40 47.89
CA GLU A 635 -8.48 23.70 47.31
C GLU A 635 -9.32 23.57 46.02
N VAL A 636 -9.05 22.60 45.15
CA VAL A 636 -9.81 22.41 43.91
C VAL A 636 -11.17 21.76 44.17
N PHE A 637 -11.31 20.96 45.23
CA PHE A 637 -12.61 20.47 45.67
C PHE A 637 -13.44 21.56 46.33
N GLU A 638 -12.84 22.43 47.15
CA GLU A 638 -13.54 23.58 47.73
C GLU A 638 -14.07 24.54 46.64
N ILE A 639 -13.34 24.72 45.53
CA ILE A 639 -13.83 25.49 44.38
C ILE A 639 -15.04 24.81 43.71
N LEU A 640 -15.03 23.48 43.57
CA LEU A 640 -16.15 22.76 42.98
C LEU A 640 -17.38 22.80 43.88
N ASP A 641 -17.22 22.67 45.20
CA ASP A 641 -18.34 22.79 46.15
C ASP A 641 -18.96 24.19 46.11
N ILE A 642 -18.14 25.25 46.06
CA ILE A 642 -18.62 26.64 45.93
C ILE A 642 -19.43 26.83 44.65
N VAL A 643 -18.93 26.34 43.50
CA VAL A 643 -19.63 26.45 42.22
C VAL A 643 -20.95 25.67 42.24
N THR A 644 -21.00 24.54 42.94
CA THR A 644 -22.22 23.73 43.03
C THR A 644 -23.26 24.37 43.94
N GLU A 645 -22.84 24.98 45.06
CA GLU A 645 -23.72 25.76 45.96
C GLU A 645 -24.24 27.04 45.28
N GLU A 646 -23.40 27.73 44.51
CA GLU A 646 -23.79 28.94 43.77
C GLU A 646 -24.84 28.62 42.70
N MET A 647 -24.68 27.50 41.97
CA MET A 647 -25.69 27.02 41.01
C MET A 647 -27.00 26.59 41.67
N GLN A 648 -26.96 26.08 42.91
CA GLN A 648 -28.19 25.74 43.65
C GLN A 648 -28.93 26.98 44.15
N MET A 649 -28.21 28.02 44.61
CA MET A 649 -28.84 29.27 45.03
C MET A 649 -29.48 30.03 43.85
N GLU A 650 -28.85 30.04 42.67
CA GLU A 650 -29.47 30.65 41.48
C GLU A 650 -30.74 29.92 41.03
N SER A 651 -30.83 28.60 41.26
CA SER A 651 -32.03 27.82 40.93
C SER A 651 -33.21 28.07 41.87
N ASP A 652 -32.94 28.50 43.11
CA ASP A 652 -33.99 28.83 44.09
C ASP A 652 -34.53 30.26 43.88
N ASP A 653 -33.70 31.22 43.41
CA ASP A 653 -34.13 32.59 43.12
C ASP A 653 -34.95 32.74 41.82
N GLU A 654 -34.85 31.80 40.88
CA GLU A 654 -35.75 31.76 39.69
C GLU A 654 -37.14 31.18 40.00
N SER A 655 -37.39 30.72 41.23
CA SER A 655 -38.66 30.09 41.65
C SER A 655 -39.63 31.01 42.40
N VAL A 656 -39.30 32.31 42.54
CA VAL A 656 -40.14 33.37 43.15
C VAL A 656 -40.62 34.34 42.07
#